data_AF-A0A971FK31-F1
#
_entry.id   AF-A0A971FK31-F1
#
_cell.length_a   1.000
_cell.length_b   1.000
_cell.length_c   1.000
_cell.angle_alpha   90.00
_cell.angle_beta   90.00
_cell.angle_gamma   90.00
#
_symmetry.space_group_name_H-M   'P 1'
#
loop_
_entity.id
_entity.type
_entity.pdbx_description
1 polymer ?
#
loop_
_entity_poly.entity_id
_entity_poly.type
_entity_poly.pdbx_seq_one_letter_code
_entity_poly.pdbx_strand_id
1 'polypeptide(L)'
;MHKNHISSIVAAFSSIILILSITGCPPGTGNILEGLFKGSSMGGCRGCETCNPEEGEGESEIYSLMLGLGSVNPVYVHGSITANPQPSEFCEPLPGQPWCGLYPSATEVFLTPGPNPGYAFSHWTGDLDGNEVPGRVIMDADKHVTAEFTAINEGEGEPLNEGEPPLEGEGESAAEGEGEVVIEGEGEIPAEGEILPEGEGETPVEGEMVVEGEGENAFEGEGEILAEGEGENEPSIQKPSLAKYYVPFVNTATPNSPSYTLPIDANDAINCGAVKAYLDISSAESLIAQNGFAVMEYDWTQHFFEVEDNDDIISPYQFLSNASIPMFITSDTLLHLYHVQFDESLKEVEETEFIDDISGLTAALLGRAQTEYENFEGNLKEAAKRNVVFLSVAARLLDETTEVPDYANDTTEAELALISAHGGFAASPLFIYEEDYSQYLPRGHYTRSDVLKRYFKALMWYGRLAFLIKGHENWGPDGEALISPLDADIQTLQAVLLSRALEEVSVPDERTGQEVWDRMYAVTAFYVGLADDLTPIEYMQAANAVLGAGFDIGTLENEKTLFELRKTLALLRMPQIYGGTGNLVLTEPITPESLNEALAKTQGMRFTGQRFIPDSYMFQHLVFPEVLDYTGAGLPFTLGDTGGRLARCYPRGLDVMAVMGSHRAHDILVAEGDTEYVDFEKAFSALQAEFAAFDETDWNRNLYWGWLYALRTLTQPFGEGYPSFMRTDAWETKELNAALASWTELRHDTILYAKQSYTPTETSVPDPPPGYVEPVPEFFGQLLALTRMTRTGLSDMEALSEAAGNRLNSLESLLETLIAIANKQLTGTELSDDDLLWLAGFAAQLEFTVLGVGEQGVKTTLSADVHTHGAEALVVEEGVGEVDLIVVACPTATGDFFLAVGPVLSYYEFKHPMNDRLTDEAWRDLLASEAAPARPPWMRGIMP
;
A
#
# COMPACT_ATOMS: atom_id res chain seq x y z
N MET A 1 -17.74 24.96 -62.66
CA MET A 1 -18.97 25.79 -62.83
C MET A 1 -19.92 25.35 -61.72
N HIS A 2 -20.61 26.18 -60.93
CA HIS A 2 -20.50 27.63 -60.65
C HIS A 2 -19.88 27.79 -59.21
N LYS A 3 -19.26 28.87 -58.72
CA LYS A 3 -19.60 30.33 -58.68
C LYS A 3 -20.94 30.57 -57.94
N ASN A 4 -21.05 31.37 -56.88
CA ASN A 4 -20.37 32.60 -56.41
C ASN A 4 -20.66 32.78 -54.89
N HIS A 5 -20.08 33.69 -54.07
CA HIS A 5 -19.22 34.88 -54.26
C HIS A 5 -18.44 35.22 -52.95
N ILE A 6 -17.22 35.77 -53.08
CA ILE A 6 -16.57 36.85 -52.26
C ILE A 6 -16.52 36.65 -50.72
N SER A 7 -15.39 36.46 -50.02
CA SER A 7 -14.04 37.11 -50.01
C SER A 7 -13.92 38.39 -49.15
N SER A 8 -12.92 38.40 -48.26
CA SER A 8 -12.61 39.43 -47.24
C SER A 8 -12.07 40.75 -47.80
N ILE A 9 -12.10 41.85 -47.01
CA ILE A 9 -11.15 42.98 -47.15
C ILE A 9 -11.09 43.92 -45.91
N VAL A 10 -9.86 44.14 -45.40
CA VAL A 10 -9.26 45.35 -44.77
C VAL A 10 -9.81 45.92 -43.43
N ALA A 11 -8.88 46.48 -42.65
CA ALA A 11 -9.03 47.05 -41.31
C ALA A 11 -9.00 48.61 -41.26
N ALA A 12 -9.20 49.14 -40.05
CA ALA A 12 -8.81 50.47 -39.55
C ALA A 12 -9.56 51.74 -40.03
N PHE A 13 -9.36 52.82 -39.24
CA PHE A 13 -10.00 54.17 -39.17
C PHE A 13 -11.09 54.27 -38.09
N SER A 14 -10.88 54.85 -36.89
CA SER A 14 -10.24 56.12 -36.46
C SER A 14 -11.10 57.40 -36.56
N SER A 15 -11.81 57.68 -35.45
CA SER A 15 -11.74 58.96 -34.70
C SER A 15 -12.53 60.23 -35.14
N ILE A 16 -13.00 60.94 -34.08
CA ILE A 16 -12.66 62.37 -33.74
C ILE A 16 -13.80 63.45 -33.70
N ILE A 17 -13.69 64.37 -32.71
CA ILE A 17 -14.31 65.74 -32.58
C ILE A 17 -15.82 65.81 -32.21
N LEU A 18 -16.40 66.74 -31.39
CA LEU A 18 -16.05 68.09 -30.86
C LEU A 18 -16.62 68.29 -29.40
N ILE A 19 -15.85 68.45 -28.31
CA ILE A 19 -15.35 69.69 -27.61
C ILE A 19 -16.36 70.60 -26.84
N LEU A 20 -16.21 70.69 -25.50
CA LEU A 20 -16.12 71.90 -24.59
C LEU A 20 -16.27 71.45 -23.10
N SER A 21 -15.21 71.42 -22.26
CA SER A 21 -14.71 72.49 -21.35
C SER A 21 -15.68 72.84 -20.19
N ILE A 22 -15.31 73.07 -18.92
CA ILE A 22 -14.19 73.75 -18.21
C ILE A 22 -14.14 73.13 -16.78
N THR A 23 -13.07 72.87 -16.00
CA THR A 23 -11.57 72.87 -16.02
C THR A 23 -11.12 71.91 -14.86
N GLY A 24 -9.85 71.64 -14.51
CA GLY A 24 -8.52 72.19 -14.82
C GLY A 24 -7.39 71.18 -14.49
N CYS A 25 -6.11 71.56 -14.52
CA CYS A 25 -4.98 70.62 -14.71
C CYS A 25 -3.70 70.98 -13.88
N PRO A 26 -2.51 70.35 -14.08
CA PRO A 26 -1.82 69.38 -13.19
C PRO A 26 -0.52 70.01 -12.58
N PRO A 27 0.66 69.36 -12.42
CA PRO A 27 1.11 67.94 -12.24
C PRO A 27 1.91 67.74 -10.91
N GLY A 28 2.57 66.62 -10.56
CA GLY A 28 2.68 65.25 -11.11
C GLY A 28 4.00 64.56 -10.71
N THR A 29 4.14 63.26 -11.03
CA THR A 29 5.37 62.40 -11.02
C THR A 29 6.24 62.28 -9.75
N GLY A 30 6.42 61.05 -9.24
CA GLY A 30 7.56 60.65 -8.39
C GLY A 30 7.26 59.58 -7.35
N ASN A 31 7.80 58.37 -7.50
CA ASN A 31 7.91 57.38 -6.42
C ASN A 31 9.17 57.67 -5.56
N ILE A 32 9.27 56.96 -4.42
CA ILE A 32 10.47 56.56 -3.64
C ILE A 32 10.49 57.09 -2.17
N LEU A 33 10.38 56.10 -1.25
CA LEU A 33 10.79 56.02 0.16
C LEU A 33 10.13 56.87 1.29
N GLU A 34 9.80 56.13 2.36
CA GLU A 34 9.96 56.41 3.81
C GLU A 34 9.18 57.53 4.54
N GLY A 35 8.81 57.24 5.81
CA GLY A 35 9.37 58.10 6.88
C GLY A 35 8.48 58.65 8.01
N LEU A 36 7.30 58.08 8.33
CA LEU A 36 6.53 58.42 9.54
C LEU A 36 6.06 57.11 10.23
N PHE A 37 6.03 56.99 11.56
CA PHE A 37 5.57 57.97 12.56
C PHE A 37 6.45 58.11 13.82
N LYS A 38 6.26 59.24 14.52
CA LYS A 38 6.53 59.44 15.96
C LYS A 38 5.38 60.24 16.57
N GLY A 39 4.99 59.93 17.82
CA GLY A 39 4.42 60.94 18.72
C GLY A 39 2.97 60.78 19.20
N SER A 40 2.80 60.03 20.29
CA SER A 40 2.22 60.52 21.56
C SER A 40 0.75 61.01 21.67
N SER A 41 0.00 60.25 22.47
CA SER A 41 -0.72 60.67 23.71
C SER A 41 -2.09 61.37 23.67
N MET A 42 -3.11 60.57 23.98
CA MET A 42 -4.04 60.68 25.12
C MET A 42 -4.83 61.96 25.46
N GLY A 43 -6.12 61.72 25.76
CA GLY A 43 -6.95 62.49 26.70
C GLY A 43 -8.44 62.40 26.39
N GLY A 44 -9.34 61.95 27.27
CA GLY A 44 -9.23 61.43 28.64
C GLY A 44 -10.56 61.62 29.40
N CYS A 45 -10.83 60.87 30.47
CA CYS A 45 -12.03 61.09 31.31
C CYS A 45 -11.80 60.74 32.79
N ARG A 46 -12.76 61.08 33.68
CA ARG A 46 -12.61 61.03 35.15
C ARG A 46 -13.79 60.32 35.84
N GLY A 47 -13.50 59.58 36.91
CA GLY A 47 -14.45 59.04 37.89
C GLY A 47 -13.65 58.54 39.12
N CYS A 48 -14.20 58.65 40.33
CA CYS A 48 -13.45 58.44 41.59
C CYS A 48 -14.24 57.55 42.58
N GLU A 49 -13.55 57.13 43.65
CA GLU A 49 -14.06 56.44 44.85
C GLU A 49 -14.29 54.91 44.64
N THR A 50 -13.81 53.97 45.50
CA THR A 50 -13.27 54.04 46.89
C THR A 50 -12.12 53.03 47.17
N CYS A 51 -11.47 53.20 48.34
CA CYS A 51 -10.62 52.23 49.11
C CYS A 51 -9.09 52.24 48.91
N ASN A 52 -8.38 51.94 50.02
CA ASN A 52 -6.95 52.16 50.32
C ASN A 52 -6.68 51.73 51.80
N PRO A 53 -5.49 51.31 52.27
CA PRO A 53 -4.26 50.80 51.61
C PRO A 53 -3.79 49.42 52.17
N GLU A 54 -2.57 49.01 51.78
CA GLU A 54 -1.71 47.97 52.43
C GLU A 54 -2.25 46.52 52.33
N GLU A 55 -1.42 45.48 52.19
CA GLU A 55 0.04 45.37 52.37
C GLU A 55 0.83 45.48 51.05
N GLY A 56 2.16 45.45 51.12
CA GLY A 56 3.05 45.53 49.96
C GLY A 56 4.18 44.52 50.02
N GLU A 57 4.26 43.67 49.01
CA GLU A 57 5.45 42.87 48.71
C GLU A 57 6.30 43.61 47.66
N GLY A 58 7.62 43.43 47.70
CA GLY A 58 8.53 44.19 46.85
C GLY A 58 8.55 43.66 45.43
N GLU A 59 8.39 44.55 44.44
CA GLU A 59 8.72 44.26 43.05
C GLU A 59 10.19 43.81 42.97
N SER A 60 10.41 42.51 42.74
CA SER A 60 11.72 42.00 42.36
C SER A 60 12.07 42.53 40.99
N GLU A 61 13.23 43.17 40.83
CA GLU A 61 13.75 43.53 39.50
C GLU A 61 13.76 42.29 38.61
N ILE A 62 13.27 42.42 37.37
CA ILE A 62 13.23 41.34 36.38
C ILE A 62 14.16 41.74 35.23
N TYR A 63 14.94 40.77 34.76
CA TYR A 63 15.90 40.95 33.66
C TYR A 63 15.62 39.92 32.56
N SER A 64 15.84 40.34 31.31
CA SER A 64 15.71 39.48 30.12
C SER A 64 16.99 38.69 29.86
N LEU A 65 16.84 37.41 29.52
CA LEU A 65 17.88 36.57 28.95
C LEU A 65 17.51 36.26 27.50
N MET A 66 18.29 36.79 26.56
CA MET A 66 18.16 36.52 25.13
C MET A 66 19.18 35.48 24.71
N LEU A 67 18.73 34.45 23.99
CA LEU A 67 19.58 33.36 23.51
C LEU A 67 19.67 33.38 21.98
N GLY A 68 20.91 33.48 21.48
CA GLY A 68 21.26 33.46 20.06
C GLY A 68 22.03 32.20 19.66
N LEU A 69 22.17 31.98 18.36
CA LEU A 69 22.87 30.83 17.79
C LEU A 69 23.87 31.32 16.74
N GLY A 70 25.12 30.87 16.85
CA GLY A 70 26.26 31.38 16.09
C GLY A 70 26.15 31.11 14.59
N SER A 71 26.11 32.17 13.79
CA SER A 71 25.87 32.06 12.35
C SER A 71 27.17 32.02 11.54
N VAL A 72 27.51 30.85 10.98
CA VAL A 72 28.57 30.71 9.98
C VAL A 72 27.92 30.43 8.61
N ASN A 73 27.66 31.50 7.85
CA ASN A 73 26.88 31.55 6.60
C ASN A 73 25.34 31.59 6.83
N PRO A 74 24.55 32.42 6.12
CA PRO A 74 23.36 33.06 6.71
C PRO A 74 22.01 32.36 6.42
N VAL A 75 21.96 31.02 6.44
CA VAL A 75 20.73 30.26 6.07
C VAL A 75 20.35 29.16 7.09
N TYR A 76 21.27 28.69 7.93
CA TYR A 76 21.03 27.55 8.81
C TYR A 76 21.20 27.89 10.30
N VAL A 77 20.36 27.26 11.12
CA VAL A 77 20.42 27.28 12.58
C VAL A 77 21.02 25.94 13.01
N HIS A 78 22.19 25.97 13.64
CA HIS A 78 23.05 24.78 13.79
C HIS A 78 22.91 24.01 15.12
N GLY A 79 21.90 24.35 15.93
CA GLY A 79 21.63 23.71 17.21
C GLY A 79 20.53 24.43 17.99
N SER A 80 20.43 24.14 19.27
CA SER A 80 19.52 24.74 20.25
C SER A 80 20.24 25.10 21.56
N ILE A 81 19.58 25.85 22.43
CA ILE A 81 20.05 26.10 23.81
C ILE A 81 18.88 25.87 24.77
N THR A 82 19.06 25.00 25.75
CA THR A 82 18.09 24.76 26.82
C THR A 82 18.50 25.48 28.09
N ALA A 83 17.64 26.37 28.60
CA ALA A 83 17.81 27.04 29.89
C ALA A 83 17.21 26.24 31.05
N ASN A 84 17.83 26.30 32.22
CA ASN A 84 17.36 25.68 33.46
C ASN A 84 17.71 26.56 34.68
N PRO A 85 16.74 27.05 35.48
CA PRO A 85 15.30 26.90 35.30
C PRO A 85 14.78 27.57 34.03
N GLN A 86 13.64 27.12 33.53
CA GLN A 86 12.88 27.85 32.51
C GLN A 86 12.34 29.17 33.13
N PRO A 87 12.15 30.23 32.32
CA PRO A 87 11.63 31.50 32.80
C PRO A 87 10.15 31.38 33.20
N SER A 88 9.68 32.28 34.06
CA SER A 88 8.25 32.34 34.42
C SER A 88 7.40 33.08 33.39
N GLU A 89 8.02 33.94 32.58
CA GLU A 89 7.40 34.71 31.50
C GLU A 89 8.37 34.79 30.31
N PHE A 90 7.85 34.81 29.07
CA PHE A 90 8.66 34.98 27.86
C PHE A 90 8.51 36.40 27.30
N CYS A 91 9.53 36.88 26.61
CA CYS A 91 9.56 38.19 25.94
C CYS A 91 9.60 38.04 24.42
N GLU A 92 9.26 39.11 23.68
CA GLU A 92 9.32 39.10 22.21
C GLU A 92 10.77 38.86 21.73
N PRO A 93 11.04 37.83 20.91
CA PRO A 93 12.39 37.55 20.41
C PRO A 93 12.84 38.59 19.38
N LEU A 94 14.16 38.76 19.26
CA LEU A 94 14.77 39.70 18.31
C LEU A 94 15.25 38.98 17.03
N PRO A 95 15.34 39.67 15.87
CA PRO A 95 15.87 39.07 14.64
C PRO A 95 17.28 38.50 14.83
N GLY A 96 17.40 37.17 14.73
CA GLY A 96 18.64 36.41 14.97
C GLY A 96 18.80 35.82 16.38
N GLN A 97 17.83 36.05 17.28
CA GLN A 97 17.80 35.53 18.66
C GLN A 97 16.40 34.96 18.95
N PRO A 98 16.14 33.69 18.62
CA PRO A 98 14.78 33.12 18.59
C PRO A 98 14.14 32.93 19.99
N TRP A 99 14.86 33.19 21.08
CA TRP A 99 14.41 32.91 22.44
C TRP A 99 14.72 34.08 23.38
N CYS A 100 13.72 34.49 24.17
CA CYS A 100 13.81 35.54 25.17
C CYS A 100 13.00 35.16 26.42
N GLY A 101 13.68 34.97 27.56
CA GLY A 101 13.06 34.61 28.84
C GLY A 101 13.24 35.69 29.90
N LEU A 102 12.23 35.93 30.72
CA LEU A 102 12.27 36.88 31.84
C LEU A 102 12.55 36.16 33.17
N TYR A 103 13.50 36.68 33.93
CA TYR A 103 13.98 36.09 35.18
C TYR A 103 14.09 37.13 36.31
N PRO A 104 13.73 36.80 37.56
CA PRO A 104 14.00 37.64 38.72
C PRO A 104 15.51 37.87 38.95
N SER A 105 15.84 39.05 39.49
CA SER A 105 17.20 39.45 39.84
C SER A 105 17.90 38.45 40.75
N ALA A 106 19.18 38.21 40.44
CA ALA A 106 20.06 37.20 41.03
C ALA A 106 19.63 35.73 40.84
N THR A 107 18.72 35.42 39.91
CA THR A 107 18.49 34.03 39.47
C THR A 107 19.74 33.48 38.79
N GLU A 108 20.12 32.25 39.12
CA GLU A 108 21.17 31.50 38.42
C GLU A 108 20.54 30.63 37.33
N VAL A 109 20.95 30.80 36.07
CA VAL A 109 20.44 30.06 34.92
C VAL A 109 21.56 29.26 34.28
N PHE A 110 21.31 27.97 34.09
CA PHE A 110 22.22 27.02 33.46
C PHE A 110 21.79 26.80 32.00
N LEU A 111 22.74 26.90 31.08
CA LEU A 111 22.54 26.80 29.63
C LEU A 111 23.23 25.55 29.09
N THR A 112 22.47 24.70 28.41
CA THR A 112 22.97 23.49 27.75
C THR A 112 22.80 23.62 26.24
N PRO A 113 23.86 23.49 25.42
CA PRO A 113 23.76 23.56 23.96
C PRO A 113 23.43 22.19 23.37
N GLY A 114 22.43 22.12 22.49
CA GLY A 114 22.09 20.93 21.73
C GLY A 114 22.55 21.07 20.27
N PRO A 115 23.67 20.46 19.84
CA PRO A 115 24.11 20.53 18.45
C PRO A 115 23.21 19.72 17.53
N ASN A 116 22.98 20.20 16.30
CA ASN A 116 22.33 19.41 15.26
C ASN A 116 23.28 18.33 14.69
N PRO A 117 22.77 17.26 14.06
CA PRO A 117 23.60 16.22 13.43
C PRO A 117 24.66 16.79 12.49
N GLY A 118 25.89 16.27 12.57
CA GLY A 118 27.04 16.77 11.82
C GLY A 118 27.72 18.02 12.42
N TYR A 119 27.26 18.54 13.57
CA TYR A 119 27.86 19.68 14.26
C TYR A 119 28.23 19.33 15.70
N ALA A 120 29.16 20.10 16.27
CA ALA A 120 29.53 20.07 17.68
C ALA A 120 29.51 21.48 18.27
N PHE A 121 29.14 21.61 19.55
CA PHE A 121 29.25 22.87 20.29
C PHE A 121 30.73 23.28 20.44
N SER A 122 31.02 24.54 20.17
CA SER A 122 32.36 25.11 20.21
C SER A 122 32.62 25.89 21.50
N HIS A 123 31.85 26.97 21.72
CA HIS A 123 31.97 27.87 22.86
C HIS A 123 30.77 28.82 22.95
N TRP A 124 30.61 29.48 24.10
CA TRP A 124 29.69 30.58 24.33
C TRP A 124 30.32 31.92 23.94
N THR A 125 29.47 32.86 23.48
CA THR A 125 29.83 34.27 23.30
C THR A 125 28.72 35.18 23.85
N GLY A 126 29.05 36.45 24.14
CA GLY A 126 28.13 37.43 24.74
C GLY A 126 28.42 37.67 26.21
N ASP A 127 27.39 37.67 27.06
CA ASP A 127 27.49 37.78 28.53
C ASP A 127 27.95 36.49 29.23
N LEU A 128 28.30 35.47 28.45
CA LEU A 128 28.95 34.22 28.87
C LEU A 128 30.04 33.90 27.85
N ASP A 129 31.21 33.46 28.33
CA ASP A 129 32.34 33.05 27.50
C ASP A 129 32.93 31.69 27.92
N GLY A 130 33.83 31.15 27.09
CA GLY A 130 34.40 29.81 27.28
C GLY A 130 33.46 28.69 26.82
N ASN A 131 33.77 27.45 27.19
CA ASN A 131 33.10 26.24 26.70
C ASN A 131 32.60 25.30 27.82
N GLU A 132 32.33 25.85 29.02
CA GLU A 132 31.71 25.07 30.10
C GLU A 132 30.28 24.68 29.74
N VAL A 133 29.92 23.41 29.96
CA VAL A 133 28.57 22.87 29.72
C VAL A 133 28.11 22.09 30.97
N PRO A 134 26.97 22.45 31.59
CA PRO A 134 26.15 23.63 31.30
C PRO A 134 26.85 24.94 31.70
N GLY A 135 26.74 25.96 30.86
CA GLY A 135 27.26 27.30 31.14
C GLY A 135 26.37 28.06 32.13
N ARG A 136 26.94 28.79 33.09
CA ARG A 136 26.17 29.40 34.20
C ARG A 136 26.12 30.93 34.12
N VAL A 137 24.93 31.46 33.91
CA VAL A 137 24.60 32.89 33.90
C VAL A 137 23.98 33.30 35.24
N ILE A 138 24.25 34.52 35.71
CA ILE A 138 23.53 35.13 36.85
C ILE A 138 22.78 36.37 36.33
N MET A 139 21.50 36.45 36.61
CA MET A 139 20.63 37.54 36.13
C MET A 139 20.74 38.78 37.02
N ASP A 140 21.85 39.52 36.90
CA ASP A 140 22.10 40.80 37.60
C ASP A 140 21.93 42.06 36.70
N ALA A 141 21.60 41.83 35.43
CA ALA A 141 21.24 42.79 34.40
C ALA A 141 20.55 42.00 33.26
N ASP A 142 20.03 42.68 32.23
CA ASP A 142 19.70 42.02 30.96
C ASP A 142 20.94 41.33 30.38
N LYS A 143 20.76 40.16 29.75
CA LYS A 143 21.81 39.28 29.24
C LYS A 143 21.53 38.85 27.82
N HIS A 144 22.59 38.79 27.00
CA HIS A 144 22.56 38.10 25.72
C HIS A 144 23.69 37.07 25.63
N VAL A 145 23.34 35.81 25.39
CA VAL A 145 24.30 34.70 25.23
C VAL A 145 24.06 33.99 23.90
N THR A 146 25.13 33.63 23.20
CA THR A 146 25.09 32.89 21.94
C THR A 146 25.93 31.62 22.04
N ALA A 147 25.44 30.51 21.49
CA ALA A 147 26.21 29.27 21.32
C ALA A 147 26.79 29.18 19.91
N GLU A 148 28.11 29.08 19.80
CA GLU A 148 28.81 28.84 18.54
C GLU A 148 28.94 27.34 18.28
N PHE A 149 28.70 26.90 17.03
CA PHE A 149 28.78 25.50 16.61
C PHE A 149 29.75 25.34 15.42
N THR A 150 30.43 24.20 15.36
CA THR A 150 31.38 23.87 14.29
C THR A 150 31.02 22.53 13.65
N ALA A 151 31.08 22.45 12.32
CA ALA A 151 30.84 21.22 11.59
C ALA A 151 31.91 20.15 11.90
N ILE A 152 31.48 18.90 11.97
CA ILE A 152 32.34 17.72 12.15
C ILE A 152 32.79 17.29 10.76
N ASN A 153 34.00 17.69 10.35
CA ASN A 153 34.56 17.28 9.07
C ASN A 153 35.06 15.83 9.14
N GLU A 154 34.46 14.93 8.37
CA GLU A 154 34.98 13.57 8.21
C GLU A 154 36.15 13.53 7.23
N GLY A 155 37.28 12.97 7.65
CA GLY A 155 38.37 12.54 6.76
C GLY A 155 39.61 13.45 6.68
N GLU A 156 40.54 13.30 7.63
CA GLU A 156 41.96 12.94 7.39
C GLU A 156 42.64 12.70 8.76
N GLY A 157 43.49 11.68 8.87
CA GLY A 157 44.02 11.22 10.16
C GLY A 157 45.54 11.29 10.28
N GLU A 158 46.05 11.14 11.51
CA GLU A 158 47.36 10.57 11.88
C GLU A 158 47.33 10.24 13.41
N PRO A 159 48.00 9.18 13.90
CA PRO A 159 47.84 8.69 15.28
C PRO A 159 48.94 9.18 16.25
N LEU A 160 48.60 9.47 17.52
CA LEU A 160 49.62 9.62 18.59
C LEU A 160 49.13 9.33 20.03
N ASN A 161 49.24 8.06 20.43
CA ASN A 161 49.81 7.58 21.70
C ASN A 161 49.55 8.38 23.03
N GLU A 162 48.58 7.91 23.80
CA GLU A 162 48.61 7.76 25.27
C GLU A 162 47.95 6.39 25.61
N GLY A 163 48.19 5.69 26.71
CA GLY A 163 49.11 5.91 27.84
C GLY A 163 48.73 4.99 29.01
N GLU A 164 49.54 3.96 29.30
CA GLU A 164 49.35 3.05 30.46
C GLU A 164 49.27 3.84 31.79
N PRO A 165 48.47 3.38 32.79
CA PRO A 165 49.01 2.39 33.73
C PRO A 165 47.90 1.40 34.25
N PRO A 166 48.02 0.66 35.39
CA PRO A 166 47.99 -0.81 35.29
C PRO A 166 46.94 -1.50 36.20
N LEU A 167 46.85 -2.83 36.15
CA LEU A 167 47.02 -3.73 37.31
C LEU A 167 46.88 -5.23 36.96
N GLU A 168 47.57 -6.04 37.75
CA GLU A 168 47.40 -7.47 38.10
C GLU A 168 46.23 -8.26 37.45
N GLY A 169 46.41 -9.43 36.81
CA GLY A 169 47.65 -10.13 36.45
C GLY A 169 47.93 -11.49 37.13
N GLU A 170 46.99 -12.44 37.08
CA GLU A 170 47.22 -13.90 37.15
C GLU A 170 46.18 -14.62 36.25
N GLY A 171 46.40 -15.78 35.62
CA GLY A 171 47.64 -16.54 35.48
C GLY A 171 47.41 -18.04 35.18
N GLU A 172 47.70 -18.46 33.93
CA GLU A 172 47.84 -19.88 33.49
C GLU A 172 46.56 -20.77 33.57
N SER A 173 46.43 -21.92 32.89
CA SER A 173 47.31 -22.70 32.00
C SER A 173 46.52 -23.36 30.86
N ALA A 174 47.19 -23.84 29.80
CA ALA A 174 46.56 -24.45 28.62
C ALA A 174 46.47 -26.00 28.67
N ALA A 175 45.48 -26.51 27.92
CA ALA A 175 45.46 -27.70 27.06
C ALA A 175 46.30 -28.95 27.39
N GLU A 176 45.64 -30.11 27.29
CA GLU A 176 46.12 -31.24 26.48
C GLU A 176 44.90 -32.09 26.03
N GLY A 177 45.06 -32.93 25.00
CA GLY A 177 43.98 -33.77 24.49
C GLY A 177 44.49 -35.00 23.76
N GLU A 178 43.77 -36.11 23.90
CA GLU A 178 44.00 -37.37 23.19
C GLU A 178 42.65 -37.93 22.73
N GLY A 179 42.68 -38.78 21.69
CA GLY A 179 41.53 -39.56 21.25
C GLY A 179 41.99 -40.87 20.64
N GLU A 180 41.19 -41.93 20.75
CA GLU A 180 41.44 -43.19 20.07
C GLU A 180 40.12 -43.91 19.73
N VAL A 181 40.19 -44.90 18.85
CA VAL A 181 39.06 -45.56 18.17
C VAL A 181 38.91 -47.00 18.66
N VAL A 182 37.67 -47.49 18.81
CA VAL A 182 37.36 -48.92 18.95
C VAL A 182 36.18 -49.30 18.04
N ILE A 183 36.27 -50.46 17.39
CA ILE A 183 35.25 -51.04 16.49
C ILE A 183 35.02 -52.50 16.86
N GLU A 184 33.80 -52.87 17.28
CA GLU A 184 33.20 -54.22 17.24
C GLU A 184 31.66 -54.03 17.18
N GLY A 185 30.82 -54.92 16.65
CA GLY A 185 31.07 -56.19 15.93
C GLY A 185 29.85 -57.14 15.99
N GLU A 186 29.54 -57.83 14.88
CA GLU A 186 28.56 -58.93 14.75
C GLU A 186 27.05 -58.58 14.93
N GLY A 187 26.08 -59.31 14.36
CA GLY A 187 26.13 -60.59 13.64
C GLY A 187 24.90 -60.86 12.72
N GLU A 188 24.76 -62.11 12.24
CA GLU A 188 24.04 -62.47 11.01
C GLU A 188 22.56 -62.96 11.13
N ILE A 189 21.94 -63.04 9.93
CA ILE A 189 20.67 -63.64 9.49
C ILE A 189 20.23 -64.96 10.17
N PRO A 190 18.93 -65.32 10.06
CA PRO A 190 18.62 -66.46 9.17
C PRO A 190 17.40 -66.25 8.26
N ALA A 191 17.29 -67.09 7.23
CA ALA A 191 16.13 -67.21 6.34
C ALA A 191 15.67 -68.67 6.23
N GLU A 192 14.37 -68.92 6.12
CA GLU A 192 13.76 -70.21 5.74
C GLU A 192 12.49 -69.99 4.90
N GLY A 193 12.07 -71.00 4.12
CA GLY A 193 10.81 -71.03 3.39
C GLY A 193 10.62 -72.33 2.58
N GLU A 194 9.37 -72.80 2.42
CA GLU A 194 9.04 -74.05 1.69
C GLU A 194 7.74 -73.97 0.85
N ILE A 195 7.91 -73.66 -0.45
CA ILE A 195 7.55 -74.50 -1.62
C ILE A 195 6.24 -75.36 -1.59
N LEU A 196 5.20 -74.89 -2.32
CA LEU A 196 4.33 -75.62 -3.30
C LEU A 196 3.47 -76.85 -2.82
N PRO A 197 2.58 -77.52 -3.63
CA PRO A 197 2.35 -77.42 -5.10
C PRO A 197 0.90 -77.52 -5.68
N GLU A 198 0.85 -77.33 -7.02
CA GLU A 198 -0.01 -77.98 -8.05
C GLU A 198 -1.51 -77.64 -8.27
N GLY A 199 -1.89 -77.57 -9.58
CA GLY A 199 -3.25 -77.31 -10.07
C GLY A 199 -3.34 -76.96 -11.57
N GLU A 200 -3.05 -77.90 -12.47
CA GLU A 200 -3.17 -77.78 -13.95
C GLU A 200 -4.65 -77.81 -14.43
N GLY A 201 -5.07 -77.40 -15.64
CA GLY A 201 -4.42 -76.86 -16.88
C GLY A 201 -5.40 -75.90 -17.62
N GLU A 202 -5.41 -75.69 -18.95
CA GLU A 202 -4.70 -76.31 -20.10
C GLU A 202 -4.67 -75.33 -21.33
N THR A 203 -4.63 -75.80 -22.59
CA THR A 203 -4.43 -75.04 -23.88
C THR A 203 -5.65 -75.19 -24.85
N PRO A 204 -5.65 -74.96 -26.20
CA PRO A 204 -4.72 -74.29 -27.18
C PRO A 204 -5.39 -73.20 -28.13
N VAL A 205 -4.75 -72.13 -28.65
CA VAL A 205 -3.71 -71.89 -29.72
C VAL A 205 -4.24 -71.45 -31.12
N GLU A 206 -3.61 -70.39 -31.68
CA GLU A 206 -3.54 -69.88 -33.10
C GLU A 206 -4.75 -69.29 -33.88
N GLY A 207 -4.48 -68.22 -34.65
CA GLY A 207 -5.37 -67.62 -35.68
C GLY A 207 -4.95 -66.19 -36.11
N GLU A 208 -4.48 -66.00 -37.36
CA GLU A 208 -3.81 -64.77 -37.85
C GLU A 208 -4.73 -63.58 -38.26
N MET A 209 -4.06 -62.42 -38.42
CA MET A 209 -4.28 -61.32 -39.40
C MET A 209 -5.13 -60.09 -39.06
N VAL A 210 -4.64 -58.92 -39.52
CA VAL A 210 -5.13 -57.55 -39.28
C VAL A 210 -5.25 -56.79 -40.62
N VAL A 211 -6.42 -56.21 -40.89
CA VAL A 211 -6.82 -55.01 -41.69
C VAL A 211 -8.36 -55.02 -41.78
N GLU A 212 -9.16 -53.94 -41.83
CA GLU A 212 -9.01 -52.45 -41.83
C GLU A 212 -9.99 -51.90 -40.75
N GLY A 213 -9.98 -50.66 -40.23
CA GLY A 213 -9.20 -49.43 -40.44
C GLY A 213 -9.82 -48.27 -39.59
N GLU A 214 -9.10 -47.14 -39.47
CA GLU A 214 -9.48 -45.78 -38.97
C GLU A 214 -10.73 -45.57 -38.07
N GLY A 215 -10.50 -44.96 -36.90
CA GLY A 215 -11.55 -44.42 -36.01
C GLY A 215 -10.93 -43.67 -34.83
N GLU A 216 -11.13 -42.36 -34.77
CA GLU A 216 -10.65 -41.47 -33.70
C GLU A 216 -11.49 -41.66 -32.42
N ASN A 217 -10.87 -41.58 -31.25
CA ASN A 217 -11.54 -41.51 -29.95
C ASN A 217 -10.97 -40.35 -29.15
N ALA A 218 -11.80 -39.36 -28.83
CA ALA A 218 -11.51 -38.42 -27.76
C ALA A 218 -11.56 -39.13 -26.40
N PHE A 219 -10.83 -38.60 -25.42
CA PHE A 219 -10.96 -38.99 -24.02
C PHE A 219 -11.70 -37.89 -23.26
N GLU A 220 -12.99 -38.12 -23.01
CA GLU A 220 -13.72 -37.42 -21.95
C GLU A 220 -13.19 -37.91 -20.59
N GLY A 221 -12.89 -36.99 -19.69
CA GLY A 221 -12.49 -37.28 -18.32
C GLY A 221 -13.20 -36.33 -17.36
N GLU A 222 -14.27 -36.81 -16.71
CA GLU A 222 -15.01 -36.05 -15.70
C GLU A 222 -14.10 -35.84 -14.47
N GLY A 223 -13.75 -34.59 -14.19
CA GLY A 223 -12.96 -34.20 -13.02
C GLY A 223 -13.85 -33.86 -11.83
N GLU A 224 -14.06 -34.81 -10.90
CA GLU A 224 -14.58 -34.47 -9.58
C GLU A 224 -13.51 -33.70 -8.79
N ILE A 225 -13.83 -32.50 -8.33
CA ILE A 225 -12.95 -31.67 -7.50
C ILE A 225 -12.80 -32.35 -6.13
N LEU A 226 -11.63 -32.91 -5.86
CA LEU A 226 -11.27 -33.44 -4.55
C LEU A 226 -10.66 -32.33 -3.69
N ALA A 227 -11.30 -32.05 -2.55
CA ALA A 227 -10.75 -31.17 -1.53
C ALA A 227 -9.40 -31.70 -0.99
N GLU A 228 -8.55 -30.80 -0.50
CA GLU A 228 -7.21 -31.12 -0.04
C GLU A 228 -7.20 -32.27 0.99
N GLY A 229 -6.49 -33.34 0.65
CA GLY A 229 -6.24 -34.48 1.51
C GLY A 229 -4.78 -34.89 1.39
N GLU A 230 -4.07 -34.94 2.53
CA GLU A 230 -2.61 -35.12 2.59
C GLU A 230 -2.15 -36.40 1.88
N GLY A 231 -1.60 -36.24 0.67
CA GLY A 231 -0.98 -37.31 -0.10
C GLY A 231 0.47 -37.52 0.33
N GLU A 232 0.75 -38.52 1.17
CA GLU A 232 2.12 -38.87 1.53
C GLU A 232 2.96 -39.20 0.27
N ASN A 233 4.12 -38.56 0.14
CA ASN A 233 5.16 -38.71 -0.92
C ASN A 233 5.08 -37.78 -2.15
N GLU A 234 4.59 -36.54 -2.01
CA GLU A 234 5.13 -35.42 -2.80
C GLU A 234 6.39 -34.83 -2.12
N PRO A 235 7.35 -34.25 -2.88
CA PRO A 235 8.45 -33.48 -2.31
C PRO A 235 7.95 -32.10 -1.88
N SER A 236 7.15 -32.05 -0.81
CA SER A 236 6.50 -30.83 -0.35
C SER A 236 7.52 -29.75 0.02
N ILE A 237 7.56 -28.65 -0.75
CA ILE A 237 8.19 -27.41 -0.31
C ILE A 237 7.50 -26.99 0.98
N GLN A 238 8.27 -26.88 2.08
CA GLN A 238 7.75 -26.40 3.35
C GLN A 238 7.49 -24.90 3.21
N LYS A 239 6.31 -24.54 2.69
CA LYS A 239 5.85 -23.15 2.50
C LYS A 239 6.16 -22.35 3.77
N PRO A 240 6.79 -21.16 3.68
CA PRO A 240 7.10 -20.38 4.87
C PRO A 240 5.80 -20.10 5.62
N SER A 241 5.71 -20.56 6.87
CA SER A 241 4.53 -20.35 7.71
C SER A 241 4.54 -18.90 8.23
N LEU A 242 4.11 -17.97 7.38
CA LEU A 242 4.04 -16.55 7.68
C LEU A 242 2.97 -16.25 8.75
N ALA A 243 1.93 -17.09 8.82
CA ALA A 243 0.95 -17.07 9.91
C ALA A 243 1.59 -17.27 11.31
N LYS A 244 2.86 -17.71 11.43
CA LYS A 244 3.59 -17.77 12.71
C LYS A 244 3.71 -16.40 13.42
N TYR A 245 3.59 -15.30 12.66
CA TYR A 245 3.67 -13.93 13.19
C TYR A 245 2.31 -13.38 13.65
N TYR A 246 1.20 -14.02 13.28
CA TYR A 246 -0.15 -13.62 13.69
C TYR A 246 -0.45 -14.13 15.11
N VAL A 247 -1.12 -13.30 15.91
CA VAL A 247 -1.61 -13.65 17.24
C VAL A 247 -3.06 -13.16 17.35
N PRO A 248 -4.07 -14.05 17.41
CA PRO A 248 -5.45 -13.65 17.34
C PRO A 248 -5.89 -12.80 18.53
N PHE A 249 -6.58 -11.71 18.23
CA PHE A 249 -7.27 -10.91 19.23
C PHE A 249 -8.62 -11.54 19.60
N VAL A 250 -8.94 -11.56 20.90
CA VAL A 250 -10.20 -12.10 21.43
C VAL A 250 -10.85 -11.05 22.32
N ASN A 251 -11.93 -10.41 21.84
CA ASN A 251 -12.75 -9.61 22.74
C ASN A 251 -13.53 -10.50 23.71
N THR A 252 -13.76 -10.00 24.92
CA THR A 252 -14.54 -10.67 25.97
C THR A 252 -15.64 -9.78 26.56
N ALA A 253 -15.81 -8.55 26.05
CA ALA A 253 -16.95 -7.72 26.38
C ALA A 253 -18.27 -8.31 25.84
N THR A 254 -19.40 -7.80 26.34
CA THR A 254 -20.73 -8.13 25.83
C THR A 254 -21.47 -6.81 25.62
N PRO A 255 -21.93 -6.50 24.39
CA PRO A 255 -22.64 -5.26 24.10
C PRO A 255 -23.89 -5.06 24.96
N ASN A 256 -23.98 -3.89 25.59
CA ASN A 256 -25.11 -3.44 26.43
C ASN A 256 -25.14 -1.89 26.44
N SER A 257 -24.97 -1.28 25.27
CA SER A 257 -24.82 0.17 25.15
C SER A 257 -26.17 0.90 25.33
N PRO A 258 -26.22 2.10 25.92
CA PRO A 258 -27.42 2.93 25.97
C PRO A 258 -28.03 3.15 24.57
N SER A 259 -29.35 3.34 24.50
CA SER A 259 -30.05 3.45 23.21
C SER A 259 -31.36 4.21 23.29
N TYR A 260 -31.71 4.84 22.16
CA TYR A 260 -32.95 5.54 21.89
C TYR A 260 -33.72 4.86 20.74
N THR A 261 -34.94 5.32 20.45
CA THR A 261 -35.76 4.79 19.34
C THR A 261 -35.70 5.70 18.12
N LEU A 262 -35.45 5.13 16.94
CA LEU A 262 -35.59 5.82 15.66
C LEU A 262 -37.06 5.85 15.18
N PRO A 263 -37.49 6.87 14.41
CA PRO A 263 -36.74 8.09 14.07
C PRO A 263 -36.66 9.07 15.25
N ILE A 264 -35.61 9.90 15.26
CA ILE A 264 -35.36 10.98 16.23
C ILE A 264 -35.69 12.36 15.64
N ASP A 265 -35.83 13.38 16.48
CA ASP A 265 -35.69 14.78 16.05
C ASP A 265 -34.24 15.22 16.33
N ALA A 266 -33.48 15.55 15.28
CA ALA A 266 -32.08 15.97 15.42
C ALA A 266 -31.92 17.26 16.27
N ASN A 267 -32.99 18.03 16.48
CA ASN A 267 -32.99 19.24 17.31
C ASN A 267 -33.13 18.96 18.82
N ASP A 268 -33.52 17.73 19.22
CA ASP A 268 -33.54 17.31 20.63
C ASP A 268 -32.13 16.92 21.14
N ALA A 269 -31.12 16.81 20.26
CA ALA A 269 -29.75 16.52 20.65
C ALA A 269 -29.13 17.65 21.49
N ILE A 270 -28.48 17.29 22.60
CA ILE A 270 -28.00 18.20 23.67
C ILE A 270 -27.16 19.38 23.14
N ASN A 271 -26.38 19.17 22.09
CA ASN A 271 -25.45 20.12 21.48
C ASN A 271 -25.84 20.56 20.05
N CYS A 272 -27.06 20.28 19.58
CA CYS A 272 -27.48 20.54 18.19
C CYS A 272 -27.20 22.00 17.74
N GLY A 273 -27.50 22.97 18.60
CA GLY A 273 -27.26 24.39 18.33
C GLY A 273 -25.79 24.84 18.34
N ALA A 274 -24.87 24.00 18.84
CA ALA A 274 -23.42 24.23 18.74
C ALA A 274 -22.88 23.66 17.42
N VAL A 275 -23.27 22.45 17.04
CA VAL A 275 -22.91 21.85 15.74
C VAL A 275 -23.38 22.75 14.59
N LYS A 276 -24.64 23.18 14.61
CA LYS A 276 -25.24 24.11 13.62
C LYS A 276 -24.66 25.54 13.64
N ALA A 277 -23.73 25.86 14.53
CA ALA A 277 -23.04 27.15 14.54
C ALA A 277 -21.74 27.13 13.71
N TYR A 278 -21.19 25.94 13.43
CA TYR A 278 -19.94 25.73 12.69
C TYR A 278 -20.13 24.89 11.41
N LEU A 279 -21.12 23.99 11.38
CA LEU A 279 -21.36 23.03 10.30
C LEU A 279 -22.80 23.18 9.76
N ASP A 280 -22.97 23.39 8.46
CA ASP A 280 -24.29 23.42 7.81
C ASP A 280 -24.80 22.01 7.50
N ILE A 281 -25.39 21.37 8.52
CA ILE A 281 -25.98 20.03 8.42
C ILE A 281 -27.43 20.05 7.88
N SER A 282 -27.89 21.16 7.26
CA SER A 282 -29.31 21.34 6.92
C SER A 282 -29.83 20.41 5.81
N SER A 283 -28.96 19.94 4.91
CA SER A 283 -29.25 18.89 3.93
C SER A 283 -29.41 17.51 4.58
N ALA A 284 -28.64 17.25 5.65
CA ALA A 284 -28.55 15.96 6.32
C ALA A 284 -29.66 15.70 7.37
N GLU A 285 -30.38 16.73 7.84
CA GLU A 285 -31.34 16.61 8.95
C GLU A 285 -32.34 15.45 8.81
N SER A 286 -32.89 15.23 7.61
CA SER A 286 -33.85 14.15 7.37
C SER A 286 -33.24 12.74 7.41
N LEU A 287 -31.95 12.60 7.13
CA LEU A 287 -31.23 11.33 7.20
C LEU A 287 -30.82 11.05 8.65
N ILE A 288 -30.28 12.05 9.36
CA ILE A 288 -29.99 11.97 10.81
C ILE A 288 -31.27 11.60 11.58
N ALA A 289 -32.42 12.19 11.24
CA ALA A 289 -33.70 11.85 11.85
C ALA A 289 -34.13 10.40 11.63
N GLN A 290 -33.91 9.83 10.43
CA GLN A 290 -34.35 8.48 10.08
C GLN A 290 -33.38 7.39 10.57
N ASN A 291 -32.08 7.61 10.39
CA ASN A 291 -31.04 6.60 10.57
C ASN A 291 -30.28 6.75 11.89
N GLY A 292 -30.39 7.91 12.56
CA GLY A 292 -29.52 8.29 13.68
C GLY A 292 -28.18 8.88 13.24
N PHE A 293 -27.90 8.94 11.94
CA PHE A 293 -26.69 9.52 11.37
C PHE A 293 -26.93 9.97 9.91
N ALA A 294 -25.96 10.69 9.34
CA ALA A 294 -25.86 10.95 7.90
C ALA A 294 -24.40 11.18 7.49
N VAL A 295 -24.10 10.93 6.22
CA VAL A 295 -22.85 11.32 5.54
C VAL A 295 -23.15 12.46 4.58
N MET A 296 -22.22 13.38 4.35
CA MET A 296 -22.34 14.42 3.32
C MET A 296 -20.97 14.91 2.83
N GLU A 297 -20.92 15.28 1.55
CA GLU A 297 -19.80 16.00 0.93
C GLU A 297 -19.53 17.29 1.72
N TYR A 298 -18.26 17.52 2.09
CA TYR A 298 -17.87 18.65 2.93
C TYR A 298 -16.46 19.16 2.60
N ASP A 299 -16.35 20.44 2.24
CA ASP A 299 -15.09 21.15 2.08
C ASP A 299 -14.50 21.46 3.47
N TRP A 300 -13.46 20.75 3.89
CA TRP A 300 -12.73 21.05 5.13
C TRP A 300 -11.73 22.19 4.95
N THR A 301 -11.22 22.42 3.74
CA THR A 301 -10.21 23.45 3.42
C THR A 301 -10.69 24.85 3.83
N GLN A 302 -11.99 25.13 3.78
CA GLN A 302 -12.60 26.40 4.19
C GLN A 302 -12.25 26.87 5.63
N HIS A 303 -11.77 25.95 6.49
CA HIS A 303 -11.38 26.25 7.88
C HIS A 303 -9.88 26.53 8.07
N PHE A 304 -9.06 26.30 7.05
CA PHE A 304 -7.61 26.38 7.11
C PHE A 304 -7.07 27.46 6.14
N PHE A 305 -5.89 28.03 6.44
CA PHE A 305 -5.31 29.13 5.64
C PHE A 305 -4.26 28.68 4.62
N GLU A 306 -3.70 27.47 4.77
CA GLU A 306 -2.56 26.96 3.98
C GLU A 306 -2.78 25.51 3.50
N VAL A 307 -4.01 24.98 3.61
CA VAL A 307 -4.43 23.69 3.03
C VAL A 307 -5.19 23.99 1.74
N GLU A 308 -4.67 23.55 0.59
CA GLU A 308 -5.29 23.76 -0.73
C GLU A 308 -6.16 22.57 -1.20
N ASP A 309 -5.94 21.36 -0.66
CA ASP A 309 -6.63 20.11 -1.05
C ASP A 309 -7.47 19.54 0.10
N ASN A 310 -8.62 18.92 -0.21
CA ASN A 310 -9.58 18.40 0.76
C ASN A 310 -9.35 16.91 1.10
N ASP A 311 -8.10 16.48 1.26
CA ASP A 311 -7.69 15.06 1.23
C ASP A 311 -6.85 14.56 2.42
N ASP A 312 -6.83 15.29 3.54
CA ASP A 312 -6.26 14.84 4.82
C ASP A 312 -7.37 14.40 5.80
N ILE A 313 -7.25 13.18 6.34
CA ILE A 313 -8.19 12.61 7.32
C ILE A 313 -7.93 13.06 8.78
N ILE A 314 -6.79 13.69 9.07
CA ILE A 314 -6.39 14.14 10.42
C ILE A 314 -6.87 15.58 10.71
N SER A 315 -6.69 16.52 9.78
CA SER A 315 -7.14 17.92 9.91
C SER A 315 -8.61 18.08 10.36
N PRO A 316 -9.59 17.28 9.87
CA PRO A 316 -10.95 17.28 10.39
C PRO A 316 -11.03 17.13 11.92
N TYR A 317 -10.25 16.22 12.53
CA TYR A 317 -10.22 16.05 13.99
C TYR A 317 -9.59 17.25 14.71
N GLN A 318 -8.55 17.86 14.13
CA GLN A 318 -7.97 19.11 14.67
C GLN A 318 -9.03 20.22 14.68
N PHE A 319 -9.75 20.43 13.57
CA PHE A 319 -10.84 21.40 13.50
C PHE A 319 -11.94 21.11 14.53
N LEU A 320 -12.41 19.87 14.61
CA LEU A 320 -13.51 19.50 15.50
C LEU A 320 -13.16 19.72 16.98
N SER A 321 -11.94 19.36 17.39
CA SER A 321 -11.43 19.64 18.74
C SER A 321 -11.36 21.15 19.00
N ASN A 322 -10.74 21.92 18.09
CA ASN A 322 -10.62 23.39 18.19
C ASN A 322 -11.97 24.14 18.18
N ALA A 323 -12.95 23.66 17.39
CA ALA A 323 -14.30 24.20 17.30
C ALA A 323 -15.19 23.82 18.49
N SER A 324 -14.68 23.00 19.42
CA SER A 324 -15.42 22.49 20.57
C SER A 324 -16.62 21.59 20.17
N ILE A 325 -16.43 20.76 19.14
CA ILE A 325 -17.42 19.81 18.61
C ILE A 325 -17.02 18.38 19.04
N PRO A 326 -17.92 17.57 19.64
CA PRO A 326 -17.61 16.20 20.00
C PRO A 326 -17.19 15.36 18.79
N MET A 327 -15.98 14.82 18.82
CA MET A 327 -15.44 13.99 17.75
C MET A 327 -16.08 12.59 17.73
N PHE A 328 -16.36 12.08 16.54
CA PHE A 328 -16.71 10.68 16.25
C PHE A 328 -15.51 10.02 15.59
N ILE A 329 -14.86 9.10 16.30
CA ILE A 329 -13.63 8.44 15.83
C ILE A 329 -14.03 7.22 15.00
N THR A 330 -13.81 7.30 13.68
CA THR A 330 -14.30 6.33 12.68
C THR A 330 -13.35 5.16 12.46
N SER A 331 -13.89 4.02 12.00
CA SER A 331 -13.08 2.91 11.47
C SER A 331 -12.26 3.34 10.26
N ASP A 332 -12.85 4.15 9.38
CA ASP A 332 -12.25 4.80 8.20
C ASP A 332 -10.85 5.40 8.51
N THR A 333 -10.74 6.16 9.61
CA THR A 333 -9.48 6.82 10.03
C THR A 333 -8.37 5.82 10.34
N LEU A 334 -8.70 4.68 10.95
CA LEU A 334 -7.72 3.68 11.37
C LEU A 334 -7.31 2.76 10.23
N LEU A 335 -8.21 2.52 9.28
CA LEU A 335 -7.92 1.85 8.01
C LEU A 335 -6.86 2.63 7.24
N HIS A 336 -7.11 3.93 7.03
CA HIS A 336 -6.14 4.83 6.41
C HIS A 336 -4.80 4.86 7.19
N LEU A 337 -4.83 4.95 8.53
CA LEU A 337 -3.59 4.88 9.33
C LEU A 337 -2.82 3.56 9.25
N TYR A 338 -3.44 2.44 8.84
CA TYR A 338 -2.72 1.18 8.61
C TYR A 338 -2.12 1.12 7.20
N HIS A 339 -2.90 1.51 6.18
CA HIS A 339 -2.45 1.83 4.81
C HIS A 339 -1.18 2.69 4.81
N VAL A 340 -1.15 3.72 5.66
CA VAL A 340 0.03 4.58 5.91
C VAL A 340 1.31 3.81 6.29
N GLN A 341 1.21 2.82 7.19
CA GLN A 341 2.39 2.08 7.67
C GLN A 341 2.79 0.96 6.72
N PHE A 342 1.81 0.34 6.07
CA PHE A 342 2.04 -0.68 5.06
C PHE A 342 2.94 -0.11 3.95
N ASP A 343 2.72 1.13 3.47
CA ASP A 343 3.65 1.68 2.48
C ASP A 343 5.02 1.91 3.01
N GLU A 344 5.19 2.72 4.05
CA GLU A 344 6.51 3.33 4.21
C GLU A 344 7.52 2.24 4.57
N SER A 345 7.07 1.16 5.20
CA SER A 345 7.85 -0.08 5.28
C SER A 345 8.16 -0.74 3.92
N LEU A 346 7.22 -0.82 2.97
CA LEU A 346 7.47 -1.31 1.61
C LEU A 346 8.23 -0.32 0.68
N LYS A 347 7.97 0.98 0.69
CA LYS A 347 8.73 1.98 -0.09
C LYS A 347 10.15 2.13 0.42
N GLU A 348 10.35 2.23 1.74
CA GLU A 348 11.69 2.36 2.31
C GLU A 348 12.56 1.16 1.88
N VAL A 349 12.05 -0.09 1.91
CA VAL A 349 12.81 -1.26 1.41
C VAL A 349 12.94 -1.28 -0.13
N GLU A 350 11.91 -0.87 -0.90
CA GLU A 350 11.99 -0.80 -2.37
C GLU A 350 13.03 0.22 -2.87
N GLU A 351 13.01 1.42 -2.29
CA GLU A 351 13.79 2.58 -2.74
C GLU A 351 15.20 2.61 -2.15
N THR A 352 15.43 1.99 -0.99
CA THR A 352 16.76 1.99 -0.33
C THR A 352 17.50 0.65 -0.35
N GLU A 353 16.83 -0.45 -0.72
CA GLU A 353 17.47 -1.78 -0.73
C GLU A 353 17.20 -2.58 -2.01
N PHE A 354 15.93 -2.81 -2.37
CA PHE A 354 15.60 -3.72 -3.47
C PHE A 354 16.01 -3.20 -4.85
N ILE A 355 16.15 -1.89 -5.03
CA ILE A 355 16.73 -1.30 -6.24
C ILE A 355 18.19 -1.75 -6.46
N ASP A 356 19.00 -1.82 -5.41
CA ASP A 356 20.40 -2.24 -5.50
C ASP A 356 20.51 -3.77 -5.61
N ASP A 357 19.69 -4.52 -4.85
CA ASP A 357 19.56 -5.98 -4.94
C ASP A 357 19.23 -6.40 -6.39
N ILE A 358 18.16 -5.85 -6.99
CA ILE A 358 17.74 -6.24 -8.35
C ILE A 358 18.71 -5.76 -9.43
N SER A 359 19.38 -4.61 -9.24
CA SER A 359 20.39 -4.09 -10.18
C SER A 359 21.65 -4.95 -10.17
N GLY A 360 22.14 -5.30 -8.97
CA GLY A 360 23.27 -6.22 -8.80
C GLY A 360 22.97 -7.62 -9.38
N LEU A 361 21.79 -8.16 -9.07
CA LEU A 361 21.34 -9.46 -9.56
C LEU A 361 21.21 -9.47 -11.10
N THR A 362 20.57 -8.45 -11.67
CA THR A 362 20.41 -8.29 -13.13
C THR A 362 21.77 -8.24 -13.83
N ALA A 363 22.72 -7.45 -13.32
CA ALA A 363 24.05 -7.34 -13.91
C ALA A 363 24.84 -8.67 -13.83
N ALA A 364 24.77 -9.37 -12.70
CA ALA A 364 25.44 -10.66 -12.51
C ALA A 364 24.88 -11.74 -13.45
N LEU A 365 23.54 -11.84 -13.55
CA LEU A 365 22.87 -12.75 -14.48
C LEU A 365 23.14 -12.39 -15.95
N LEU A 366 23.20 -11.09 -16.30
CA LEU A 366 23.47 -10.64 -17.67
C LEU A 366 24.88 -11.05 -18.13
N GLY A 367 25.91 -10.83 -17.30
CA GLY A 367 27.28 -11.28 -17.59
C GLY A 367 27.38 -12.81 -17.71
N ARG A 368 26.58 -13.55 -16.93
CA ARG A 368 26.47 -15.00 -17.04
C ARG A 368 25.81 -15.44 -18.35
N ALA A 369 24.66 -14.87 -18.72
CA ALA A 369 23.97 -15.18 -19.97
C ALA A 369 24.81 -14.85 -21.21
N GLN A 370 25.61 -13.77 -21.17
CA GLN A 370 26.59 -13.45 -22.23
C GLN A 370 27.68 -14.54 -22.34
N THR A 371 28.22 -15.00 -21.21
CA THR A 371 29.21 -16.09 -21.17
C THR A 371 28.65 -17.40 -21.74
N GLU A 372 27.40 -17.72 -21.43
CA GLU A 372 26.71 -18.90 -21.97
C GLU A 372 26.43 -18.75 -23.48
N TYR A 373 26.01 -17.57 -23.93
CA TYR A 373 25.84 -17.28 -25.34
C TYR A 373 27.14 -17.42 -26.13
N GLU A 374 28.30 -17.05 -25.58
CA GLU A 374 29.58 -17.29 -26.26
C GLU A 374 29.89 -18.78 -26.41
N ASN A 375 29.71 -19.56 -25.35
CA ASN A 375 30.21 -20.94 -25.24
C ASN A 375 29.27 -22.03 -25.79
N PHE A 376 27.95 -21.82 -25.83
CA PHE A 376 27.01 -22.83 -26.34
C PHE A 376 26.86 -22.82 -27.87
N GLU A 377 26.31 -23.91 -28.41
CA GLU A 377 25.79 -24.00 -29.78
C GLU A 377 24.29 -24.37 -29.73
N GLY A 378 23.67 -24.73 -30.85
CA GLY A 378 22.32 -25.30 -30.87
C GLY A 378 21.22 -24.41 -30.27
N ASN A 379 20.26 -25.06 -29.61
CA ASN A 379 19.12 -24.40 -28.96
C ASN A 379 19.55 -23.69 -27.66
N LEU A 380 20.56 -24.20 -26.95
CA LEU A 380 21.12 -23.55 -25.77
C LEU A 380 21.74 -22.18 -26.10
N LYS A 381 22.35 -22.01 -27.29
CA LYS A 381 22.87 -20.71 -27.71
C LYS A 381 21.77 -19.68 -27.97
N GLU A 382 20.67 -20.09 -28.61
CA GLU A 382 19.52 -19.21 -28.83
C GLU A 382 18.79 -18.91 -27.51
N ALA A 383 18.66 -19.87 -26.60
CA ALA A 383 18.15 -19.63 -25.26
C ALA A 383 19.02 -18.63 -24.47
N ALA A 384 20.34 -18.84 -24.41
CA ALA A 384 21.25 -17.89 -23.78
C ALA A 384 21.21 -16.50 -24.44
N LYS A 385 21.10 -16.42 -25.77
CA LYS A 385 20.90 -15.15 -26.49
C LYS A 385 19.62 -14.43 -26.04
N ARG A 386 18.49 -15.14 -25.94
CA ARG A 386 17.21 -14.55 -25.51
C ARG A 386 17.26 -14.14 -24.04
N ASN A 387 17.94 -14.88 -23.17
CA ASN A 387 18.25 -14.45 -21.80
C ASN A 387 19.09 -13.16 -21.76
N VAL A 388 20.07 -12.99 -22.66
CA VAL A 388 20.81 -11.71 -22.78
C VAL A 388 19.86 -10.56 -23.15
N VAL A 389 18.91 -10.76 -24.08
CA VAL A 389 17.91 -9.71 -24.40
C VAL A 389 17.02 -9.42 -23.19
N PHE A 390 16.47 -10.45 -22.55
CA PHE A 390 15.57 -10.36 -21.38
C PHE A 390 16.18 -9.54 -20.24
N LEU A 391 17.43 -9.86 -19.88
CA LEU A 391 18.17 -9.19 -18.82
C LEU A 391 18.67 -7.80 -19.26
N SER A 392 18.95 -7.61 -20.55
CA SER A 392 19.32 -6.30 -21.11
C SER A 392 18.15 -5.32 -21.11
N VAL A 393 16.90 -5.76 -21.33
CA VAL A 393 15.70 -4.91 -21.18
C VAL A 393 15.58 -4.43 -19.74
N ALA A 394 15.63 -5.34 -18.76
CA ALA A 394 15.58 -4.98 -17.35
C ALA A 394 16.73 -4.04 -16.95
N ALA A 395 17.97 -4.33 -17.35
CA ALA A 395 19.13 -3.51 -17.04
C ALA A 395 19.03 -2.08 -17.64
N ARG A 396 18.50 -1.96 -18.86
CA ARG A 396 18.24 -0.66 -19.52
C ARG A 396 17.10 0.14 -18.87
N LEU A 397 16.16 -0.53 -18.20
CA LEU A 397 15.10 0.10 -17.41
C LEU A 397 15.61 0.57 -16.04
N LEU A 398 16.54 -0.18 -15.41
CA LEU A 398 17.17 0.17 -14.15
C LEU A 398 18.24 1.27 -14.30
N ASP A 399 19.03 1.22 -15.37
CA ASP A 399 20.04 2.23 -15.75
C ASP A 399 20.04 2.45 -17.28
N GLU A 400 19.61 3.65 -17.68
CA GLU A 400 19.59 4.10 -19.09
C GLU A 400 20.99 4.18 -19.74
N THR A 401 22.08 3.97 -19.01
CA THR A 401 23.45 3.96 -19.52
C THR A 401 24.04 2.56 -19.75
N THR A 402 23.32 1.49 -19.40
CA THR A 402 23.77 0.09 -19.60
C THR A 402 24.11 -0.21 -21.06
N GLU A 403 25.32 -0.73 -21.32
CA GLU A 403 25.74 -1.19 -22.65
C GLU A 403 25.09 -2.55 -23.00
N VAL A 404 24.49 -2.64 -24.20
CA VAL A 404 23.84 -3.86 -24.72
C VAL A 404 24.66 -4.41 -25.90
N PRO A 405 24.96 -5.72 -25.96
CA PRO A 405 25.71 -6.30 -27.09
C PRO A 405 25.00 -6.15 -28.44
N ASP A 406 25.74 -5.87 -29.51
CA ASP A 406 25.25 -5.69 -30.90
C ASP A 406 24.27 -6.79 -31.36
N TYR A 407 24.42 -8.03 -30.89
CA TYR A 407 23.59 -9.19 -31.29
C TYR A 407 22.24 -9.27 -30.57
N ALA A 408 22.03 -8.45 -29.54
CA ALA A 408 20.83 -8.36 -28.72
C ALA A 408 20.12 -7.00 -28.87
N ASN A 409 20.89 -5.93 -29.10
CA ASN A 409 20.46 -4.54 -29.10
C ASN A 409 19.17 -4.26 -29.92
N ASP A 410 19.10 -4.75 -31.16
CA ASP A 410 17.94 -4.51 -32.03
C ASP A 410 16.61 -5.06 -31.47
N THR A 411 16.66 -6.14 -30.67
CA THR A 411 15.48 -6.69 -29.98
C THR A 411 15.24 -5.96 -28.66
N THR A 412 16.29 -5.66 -27.89
CA THR A 412 16.19 -4.91 -26.62
C THR A 412 15.56 -3.53 -26.84
N GLU A 413 16.02 -2.75 -27.81
CA GLU A 413 15.47 -1.42 -28.10
C GLU A 413 14.05 -1.48 -28.70
N ALA A 414 13.65 -2.61 -29.32
CA ALA A 414 12.27 -2.81 -29.78
C ALA A 414 11.31 -3.06 -28.61
N GLU A 415 11.70 -3.86 -27.61
CA GLU A 415 10.95 -4.04 -26.36
C GLU A 415 10.84 -2.72 -25.58
N LEU A 416 11.96 -2.02 -25.39
CA LEU A 416 11.99 -0.71 -24.70
C LEU A 416 11.11 0.34 -25.40
N ALA A 417 11.02 0.31 -26.73
CA ALA A 417 10.12 1.20 -27.47
C ALA A 417 8.63 0.90 -27.23
N LEU A 418 8.24 -0.36 -27.05
CA LEU A 418 6.86 -0.74 -26.70
C LEU A 418 6.55 -0.39 -25.25
N ILE A 419 7.45 -0.72 -24.31
CA ILE A 419 7.38 -0.37 -22.89
C ILE A 419 7.28 1.15 -22.70
N SER A 420 8.05 1.94 -23.47
CA SER A 420 7.99 3.41 -23.41
C SER A 420 6.78 4.03 -24.13
N ALA A 421 6.08 3.27 -24.99
CA ALA A 421 4.88 3.73 -25.68
C ALA A 421 3.57 3.31 -25.00
N HIS A 422 3.64 2.33 -24.07
CA HIS A 422 2.57 1.88 -23.18
C HIS A 422 1.18 1.73 -23.84
N GLY A 423 1.17 1.24 -25.08
CA GLY A 423 0.04 1.35 -26.01
C GLY A 423 -1.03 0.27 -25.94
N GLY A 424 -1.06 -0.55 -24.88
CA GLY A 424 -1.91 -1.74 -24.79
C GLY A 424 -1.25 -2.99 -25.41
N PHE A 425 -2.07 -3.93 -25.88
CA PHE A 425 -1.60 -5.20 -26.44
C PHE A 425 -0.75 -5.05 -27.72
N ALA A 426 0.41 -5.70 -27.72
CA ALA A 426 1.24 -5.92 -28.92
C ALA A 426 2.04 -7.23 -28.82
N ALA A 427 2.37 -7.85 -29.95
CA ALA A 427 3.24 -9.03 -29.97
C ALA A 427 4.68 -8.70 -29.58
N SER A 428 5.21 -9.38 -28.55
CA SER A 428 6.56 -9.14 -28.00
C SER A 428 7.67 -9.52 -29.00
N PRO A 429 8.60 -8.60 -29.32
CA PRO A 429 9.82 -8.90 -30.09
C PRO A 429 10.66 -10.09 -29.60
N LEU A 430 10.60 -10.43 -28.30
CA LEU A 430 11.36 -11.52 -27.68
C LEU A 430 10.54 -12.80 -27.42
N PHE A 431 9.31 -12.66 -26.92
CA PHE A 431 8.45 -13.76 -26.46
C PHE A 431 7.35 -14.16 -27.45
N ILE A 432 7.20 -13.42 -28.56
CA ILE A 432 6.31 -13.63 -29.72
C ILE A 432 4.79 -13.65 -29.49
N TYR A 433 4.30 -13.89 -28.27
CA TYR A 433 2.89 -13.72 -27.90
C TYR A 433 2.52 -12.25 -27.65
N GLU A 434 1.22 -11.94 -27.58
CA GLU A 434 0.75 -10.59 -27.24
C GLU A 434 0.88 -10.29 -25.74
N GLU A 435 1.46 -9.14 -25.41
CA GLU A 435 1.64 -8.61 -24.05
C GLU A 435 0.99 -7.23 -23.95
N ASP A 436 0.37 -6.93 -22.79
CA ASP A 436 -0.23 -5.63 -22.49
C ASP A 436 0.84 -4.64 -22.04
N TYR A 437 1.38 -3.87 -22.99
CA TYR A 437 2.37 -2.85 -22.69
C TYR A 437 1.79 -1.65 -21.92
N SER A 438 0.46 -1.50 -21.78
CA SER A 438 -0.12 -0.42 -20.94
C SER A 438 0.23 -0.59 -19.45
N GLN A 439 0.55 -1.82 -19.02
CA GLN A 439 0.94 -2.13 -17.63
C GLN A 439 2.23 -1.46 -17.17
N TYR A 440 3.10 -1.03 -18.10
CA TYR A 440 4.43 -0.49 -17.81
C TYR A 440 4.43 1.03 -17.51
N LEU A 441 3.24 1.65 -17.44
CA LEU A 441 3.03 3.00 -16.93
C LEU A 441 3.11 3.00 -15.37
N PRO A 442 4.13 3.63 -14.75
CA PRO A 442 4.25 3.69 -13.29
C PRO A 442 3.12 4.52 -12.68
N ARG A 443 2.48 3.96 -11.66
CA ARG A 443 1.27 4.48 -10.99
C ARG A 443 1.40 4.30 -9.46
N GLY A 444 0.48 4.86 -8.68
CA GLY A 444 0.60 4.93 -7.22
C GLY A 444 1.88 5.65 -6.79
N HIS A 445 2.47 5.25 -5.65
CA HIS A 445 3.73 5.88 -5.16
C HIS A 445 4.91 5.80 -6.15
N TYR A 446 4.89 4.91 -7.15
CA TYR A 446 5.97 4.80 -8.12
C TYR A 446 6.14 6.07 -8.96
N THR A 447 5.17 7.00 -8.97
CA THR A 447 5.33 8.33 -9.56
C THR A 447 6.29 9.22 -8.77
N ARG A 448 6.46 8.98 -7.46
CA ARG A 448 7.07 9.90 -6.48
C ARG A 448 8.58 10.06 -6.62
N SER A 449 9.28 9.09 -7.21
CA SER A 449 10.71 9.24 -7.55
C SER A 449 11.09 8.55 -8.86
N ASP A 450 12.13 9.04 -9.53
CA ASP A 450 12.62 8.42 -10.76
C ASP A 450 13.32 7.07 -10.49
N VAL A 451 13.76 6.80 -9.25
CA VAL A 451 14.27 5.50 -8.83
C VAL A 451 13.13 4.48 -8.84
N LEU A 452 12.02 4.82 -8.19
CA LEU A 452 10.82 3.99 -8.13
C LEU A 452 10.20 3.75 -9.53
N LYS A 453 10.19 4.75 -10.43
CA LYS A 453 9.75 4.56 -11.84
C LYS A 453 10.58 3.53 -12.60
N ARG A 454 11.89 3.46 -12.35
CA ARG A 454 12.81 2.50 -12.98
C ARG A 454 12.65 1.11 -12.39
N TYR A 455 12.57 1.02 -11.06
CA TYR A 455 12.24 -0.22 -10.34
C TYR A 455 10.92 -0.83 -10.82
N PHE A 456 9.84 -0.04 -10.85
CA PHE A 456 8.51 -0.46 -11.33
C PHE A 456 8.59 -1.15 -12.69
N LYS A 457 9.19 -0.49 -13.70
CA LYS A 457 9.24 -1.02 -15.06
C LYS A 457 10.05 -2.32 -15.15
N ALA A 458 11.15 -2.43 -14.42
CA ALA A 458 12.00 -3.62 -14.40
C ALA A 458 11.31 -4.81 -13.69
N LEU A 459 10.62 -4.57 -12.57
CA LEU A 459 9.89 -5.61 -11.85
C LEU A 459 8.60 -6.01 -12.58
N MET A 460 7.93 -5.08 -13.26
CA MET A 460 6.82 -5.42 -14.17
C MET A 460 7.29 -6.29 -15.33
N TRP A 461 8.43 -6.00 -15.95
CA TRP A 461 9.03 -6.87 -16.98
C TRP A 461 9.34 -8.27 -16.44
N TYR A 462 10.00 -8.38 -15.28
CA TYR A 462 10.30 -9.67 -14.66
C TYR A 462 9.06 -10.42 -14.13
N GLY A 463 7.98 -9.71 -13.80
CA GLY A 463 6.71 -10.26 -13.31
C GLY A 463 5.68 -10.59 -14.38
N ARG A 464 5.73 -9.96 -15.57
CA ARG A 464 4.74 -10.13 -16.64
C ARG A 464 5.16 -11.05 -17.79
N LEU A 465 6.46 -11.24 -18.02
CA LEU A 465 6.93 -12.14 -19.08
C LEU A 465 7.04 -13.58 -18.56
N ALA A 466 6.22 -14.46 -19.15
CA ALA A 466 6.18 -15.88 -18.87
C ALA A 466 7.01 -16.68 -19.89
N PHE A 467 7.82 -17.61 -19.38
CA PHE A 467 8.53 -18.63 -20.14
C PHE A 467 7.64 -19.87 -20.26
N LEU A 468 6.84 -19.95 -21.32
CA LEU A 468 5.73 -20.90 -21.46
C LEU A 468 6.21 -22.32 -21.80
N ILE A 469 5.62 -23.31 -21.11
CA ILE A 469 5.95 -24.74 -21.29
C ILE A 469 5.18 -25.34 -22.48
N LYS A 470 4.01 -24.80 -22.81
CA LYS A 470 3.11 -25.30 -23.86
C LYS A 470 3.38 -24.59 -25.19
N GLY A 471 3.51 -25.35 -26.28
CA GLY A 471 3.66 -24.82 -27.64
C GLY A 471 3.06 -25.77 -28.67
N HIS A 472 2.50 -25.23 -29.77
CA HIS A 472 1.77 -26.01 -30.78
C HIS A 472 1.96 -25.44 -32.20
N GLU A 473 1.70 -26.25 -33.23
CA GLU A 473 1.76 -25.80 -34.64
C GLU A 473 0.65 -24.78 -34.96
N ASN A 474 -0.54 -24.98 -34.39
CA ASN A 474 -1.62 -23.98 -34.38
C ASN A 474 -1.48 -23.12 -33.12
N TRP A 475 -0.71 -22.04 -33.22
CA TRP A 475 -0.42 -21.11 -32.14
C TRP A 475 -0.87 -19.67 -32.44
N GLY A 476 -1.17 -18.93 -31.38
CA GLY A 476 -1.66 -17.55 -31.41
C GLY A 476 -2.74 -17.32 -30.34
N PRO A 477 -3.39 -16.14 -30.34
CA PRO A 477 -4.48 -15.82 -29.40
C PRO A 477 -5.66 -16.81 -29.46
N ASP A 478 -6.00 -17.30 -30.66
CA ASP A 478 -7.01 -18.34 -30.94
C ASP A 478 -6.41 -19.75 -31.09
N GLY A 479 -5.14 -19.92 -30.74
CA GLY A 479 -4.40 -21.18 -30.87
C GLY A 479 -4.63 -22.18 -29.73
N GLU A 480 -4.13 -23.40 -29.92
CA GLU A 480 -4.09 -24.42 -28.86
C GLU A 480 -2.99 -24.15 -27.83
N ALA A 481 -2.02 -23.31 -28.20
CA ALA A 481 -0.98 -22.73 -27.36
C ALA A 481 -0.66 -21.31 -27.85
N LEU A 482 -0.02 -20.48 -27.01
CA LEU A 482 0.33 -19.11 -27.38
C LEU A 482 1.58 -19.00 -28.27
N ILE A 483 2.41 -20.04 -28.34
CA ILE A 483 3.70 -20.04 -29.04
C ILE A 483 3.96 -21.35 -29.81
N SER A 484 4.94 -21.33 -30.70
CA SER A 484 5.36 -22.51 -31.48
C SER A 484 5.98 -23.61 -30.59
N PRO A 485 6.06 -24.87 -31.06
CA PRO A 485 6.70 -25.94 -30.27
C PRO A 485 8.18 -25.66 -30.00
N LEU A 486 8.87 -25.05 -30.98
CA LEU A 486 10.27 -24.65 -30.89
C LEU A 486 10.47 -23.52 -29.87
N ASP A 487 9.58 -22.53 -29.86
CA ASP A 487 9.67 -21.42 -28.90
C ASP A 487 9.39 -21.88 -27.47
N ALA A 488 8.52 -22.88 -27.27
CA ALA A 488 8.32 -23.50 -25.96
C ALA A 488 9.54 -24.31 -25.49
N ASP A 489 10.26 -25.00 -26.40
CA ASP A 489 11.56 -25.60 -26.08
C ASP A 489 12.60 -24.54 -25.69
N ILE A 490 12.73 -23.47 -26.48
CA ILE A 490 13.66 -22.36 -26.20
C ILE A 490 13.29 -21.60 -24.91
N GLN A 491 12.02 -21.39 -24.60
CA GLN A 491 11.57 -20.76 -23.35
C GLN A 491 11.79 -21.68 -22.14
N THR A 492 11.59 -23.00 -22.27
CA THR A 492 11.97 -23.97 -21.23
C THR A 492 13.47 -23.93 -20.95
N LEU A 493 14.31 -23.90 -22.01
CA LEU A 493 15.78 -23.80 -21.86
C LEU A 493 16.22 -22.46 -21.24
N GLN A 494 15.61 -21.34 -21.64
CA GLN A 494 15.86 -20.03 -21.05
C GLN A 494 15.63 -20.03 -19.54
N ALA A 495 14.48 -20.55 -19.11
CA ALA A 495 14.12 -20.65 -17.70
C ALA A 495 15.14 -21.48 -16.91
N VAL A 496 15.47 -22.69 -17.37
CA VAL A 496 16.48 -23.54 -16.70
C VAL A 496 17.86 -22.86 -16.63
N LEU A 497 18.28 -22.13 -17.67
CA LEU A 497 19.53 -21.38 -17.66
C LEU A 497 19.51 -20.23 -16.63
N LEU A 498 18.43 -19.44 -16.55
CA LEU A 498 18.29 -18.38 -15.56
C LEU A 498 18.27 -18.94 -14.13
N SER A 499 17.48 -19.98 -13.88
CA SER A 499 17.37 -20.58 -12.56
C SER A 499 18.68 -21.21 -12.08
N ARG A 500 19.42 -21.87 -12.98
CA ARG A 500 20.77 -22.36 -12.70
C ARG A 500 21.75 -21.22 -12.46
N ALA A 501 21.62 -20.11 -13.19
CA ALA A 501 22.49 -18.96 -13.00
C ALA A 501 22.33 -18.33 -11.60
N LEU A 502 21.13 -18.35 -10.99
CA LEU A 502 20.92 -17.92 -9.60
C LEU A 502 21.81 -18.68 -8.60
N GLU A 503 21.94 -20.01 -8.76
CA GLU A 503 22.79 -20.88 -7.93
C GLU A 503 24.30 -20.62 -8.16
N GLU A 504 24.69 -20.07 -9.32
CA GLU A 504 26.08 -20.01 -9.79
C GLU A 504 26.68 -18.59 -9.93
N VAL A 505 25.91 -17.52 -9.66
CA VAL A 505 26.41 -16.11 -9.64
C VAL A 505 26.46 -15.54 -8.21
N SER A 506 27.30 -14.52 -8.03
CA SER A 506 27.30 -13.64 -6.85
C SER A 506 27.11 -12.19 -7.27
N VAL A 507 26.45 -11.41 -6.42
CA VAL A 507 26.32 -9.95 -6.53
C VAL A 507 27.53 -9.24 -5.88
N PRO A 508 27.70 -7.91 -6.04
CA PRO A 508 28.93 -7.22 -5.62
C PRO A 508 29.30 -7.25 -4.13
N ASP A 509 28.37 -7.63 -3.24
CA ASP A 509 28.57 -7.75 -1.78
C ASP A 509 28.76 -9.20 -1.30
N GLU A 510 29.13 -10.10 -2.22
CA GLU A 510 29.42 -11.52 -2.01
C GLU A 510 28.21 -12.44 -1.76
N ARG A 511 26.97 -11.92 -1.62
CA ARG A 511 25.74 -12.75 -1.63
C ARG A 511 25.60 -13.50 -2.97
N THR A 512 25.05 -14.71 -2.93
CA THR A 512 24.68 -15.45 -4.15
C THR A 512 23.45 -14.85 -4.83
N GLY A 513 23.29 -15.12 -6.13
CA GLY A 513 22.10 -14.67 -6.88
C GLY A 513 20.79 -15.24 -6.31
N GLN A 514 20.83 -16.49 -5.82
CA GLN A 514 19.71 -17.09 -5.12
C GLN A 514 19.41 -16.41 -3.77
N GLU A 515 20.39 -16.12 -2.92
CA GLU A 515 20.14 -15.46 -1.63
C GLU A 515 19.48 -14.07 -1.80
N VAL A 516 19.85 -13.33 -2.84
CA VAL A 516 19.19 -12.06 -3.19
C VAL A 516 17.75 -12.28 -3.66
N TRP A 517 17.54 -13.25 -4.56
CA TRP A 517 16.19 -13.58 -5.07
C TRP A 517 15.26 -14.09 -3.96
N ASP A 518 15.76 -15.00 -3.11
CA ASP A 518 15.03 -15.58 -1.97
C ASP A 518 14.64 -14.50 -0.96
N ARG A 519 15.52 -13.52 -0.68
CA ARG A 519 15.21 -12.37 0.18
C ARG A 519 14.09 -11.52 -0.40
N MET A 520 14.24 -11.05 -1.64
CA MET A 520 13.22 -10.24 -2.31
C MET A 520 11.88 -10.97 -2.40
N TYR A 521 11.90 -12.26 -2.70
CA TYR A 521 10.71 -13.10 -2.78
C TYR A 521 10.05 -13.29 -1.41
N ALA A 522 10.80 -13.58 -0.34
CA ALA A 522 10.25 -13.79 1.00
C ALA A 522 9.55 -12.55 1.56
N VAL A 523 10.16 -11.36 1.44
CA VAL A 523 9.58 -10.10 1.95
C VAL A 523 8.33 -9.71 1.15
N THR A 524 8.39 -9.73 -0.18
CA THR A 524 7.21 -9.41 -1.01
C THR A 524 6.09 -10.46 -0.87
N ALA A 525 6.42 -11.71 -0.57
CA ALA A 525 5.44 -12.74 -0.22
C ALA A 525 4.84 -12.58 1.18
N PHE A 526 5.50 -11.86 2.09
CA PHE A 526 4.94 -11.49 3.39
C PHE A 526 3.91 -10.37 3.29
N TYR A 527 4.14 -9.39 2.41
CA TYR A 527 3.14 -8.35 2.13
C TYR A 527 1.92 -8.92 1.39
N VAL A 528 2.10 -9.51 0.20
CA VAL A 528 0.97 -9.82 -0.71
C VAL A 528 0.73 -11.31 -0.97
N GLY A 529 1.79 -12.12 -1.05
CA GLY A 529 1.67 -13.58 -1.15
C GLY A 529 2.65 -14.25 -2.10
N LEU A 530 2.49 -15.56 -2.25
CA LEU A 530 3.31 -16.38 -3.15
C LEU A 530 2.98 -16.06 -4.63
N ALA A 531 3.95 -16.28 -5.52
CA ALA A 531 3.72 -16.19 -6.95
C ALA A 531 2.73 -17.28 -7.39
N ASP A 532 1.81 -16.91 -8.30
CA ASP A 532 0.81 -17.83 -8.85
C ASP A 532 1.49 -18.81 -9.85
N ASP A 533 2.28 -18.27 -10.78
CA ASP A 533 3.09 -19.04 -11.72
C ASP A 533 4.26 -19.80 -11.07
N LEU A 534 4.95 -20.62 -11.86
CA LEU A 534 6.13 -21.37 -11.43
C LEU A 534 7.35 -20.46 -11.27
N THR A 535 8.13 -20.72 -10.22
CA THR A 535 9.32 -19.94 -9.87
C THR A 535 10.62 -20.55 -10.45
N PRO A 536 11.73 -19.78 -10.48
CA PRO A 536 13.04 -20.30 -10.84
C PRO A 536 13.47 -21.54 -10.03
N ILE A 537 13.20 -21.53 -8.72
CA ILE A 537 13.51 -22.63 -7.80
C ILE A 537 12.82 -23.93 -8.25
N GLU A 538 11.54 -23.85 -8.60
CA GLU A 538 10.74 -25.02 -9.03
C GLU A 538 11.24 -25.58 -10.37
N TYR A 539 11.75 -24.73 -11.26
CA TYR A 539 12.43 -25.16 -12.48
C TYR A 539 13.74 -25.92 -12.20
N MET A 540 14.54 -25.47 -11.23
CA MET A 540 15.72 -26.24 -10.81
C MET A 540 15.36 -27.53 -10.08
N GLN A 541 14.29 -27.54 -9.27
CA GLN A 541 13.81 -28.77 -8.63
C GLN A 541 13.34 -29.79 -9.68
N ALA A 542 12.57 -29.37 -10.69
CA ALA A 542 12.15 -30.24 -11.80
C ALA A 542 13.35 -30.75 -12.63
N ALA A 543 14.31 -29.88 -12.95
CA ALA A 543 15.53 -30.26 -13.66
C ALA A 543 16.38 -31.25 -12.85
N ASN A 544 16.61 -30.97 -11.56
CA ASN A 544 17.35 -31.87 -10.67
C ASN A 544 16.62 -33.20 -10.43
N ALA A 545 15.28 -33.25 -10.49
CA ALA A 545 14.49 -34.48 -10.39
C ALA A 545 14.58 -35.36 -11.66
N VAL A 546 14.61 -34.75 -12.85
CA VAL A 546 14.66 -35.48 -14.15
C VAL A 546 16.09 -35.84 -14.56
N LEU A 547 17.07 -34.96 -14.28
CA LEU A 547 18.47 -35.11 -14.74
C LEU A 547 19.47 -35.45 -13.62
N GLY A 548 19.09 -35.26 -12.35
CA GLY A 548 19.98 -35.40 -11.19
C GLY A 548 20.75 -34.12 -10.86
N ALA A 549 21.11 -33.96 -9.59
CA ALA A 549 21.83 -32.78 -9.10
C ALA A 549 23.17 -32.57 -9.80
N GLY A 550 23.46 -31.33 -10.24
CA GLY A 550 24.71 -30.98 -10.91
C GLY A 550 24.83 -31.51 -12.35
N PHE A 551 23.71 -31.71 -13.04
CA PHE A 551 23.66 -32.21 -14.41
C PHE A 551 24.45 -31.36 -15.42
N ASP A 552 24.90 -31.99 -16.50
CA ASP A 552 25.44 -31.28 -17.68
C ASP A 552 24.31 -30.66 -18.48
N ILE A 553 24.30 -29.33 -18.57
CA ILE A 553 23.29 -28.55 -19.31
C ILE A 553 23.18 -28.98 -20.78
N GLY A 554 24.27 -29.45 -21.39
CA GLY A 554 24.31 -29.96 -22.77
C GLY A 554 23.42 -31.20 -23.01
N THR A 555 22.95 -31.86 -21.96
CA THR A 555 22.00 -32.98 -22.07
C THR A 555 20.57 -32.55 -22.42
N LEU A 556 20.22 -31.26 -22.28
CA LEU A 556 18.92 -30.71 -22.65
C LEU A 556 18.79 -30.40 -24.16
N GLU A 557 19.88 -30.44 -24.94
CA GLU A 557 19.83 -30.51 -26.42
C GLU A 557 19.24 -31.85 -26.92
N ASN A 558 18.97 -32.81 -26.01
CA ASN A 558 18.25 -34.02 -26.35
C ASN A 558 16.74 -33.82 -26.21
N GLU A 559 16.03 -33.85 -27.34
CA GLU A 559 14.56 -33.76 -27.45
C GLU A 559 13.81 -34.60 -26.39
N LYS A 560 14.31 -35.80 -26.03
CA LYS A 560 13.65 -36.67 -25.06
C LYS A 560 13.86 -36.24 -23.62
N THR A 561 15.05 -35.75 -23.29
CA THR A 561 15.35 -35.21 -21.95
C THR A 561 14.55 -33.93 -21.73
N LEU A 562 14.50 -33.06 -22.74
CA LEU A 562 13.71 -31.83 -22.69
C LEU A 562 12.19 -32.13 -22.64
N PHE A 563 11.71 -33.14 -23.38
CA PHE A 563 10.31 -33.57 -23.30
C PHE A 563 9.93 -34.11 -21.92
N GLU A 564 10.75 -34.98 -21.30
CA GLU A 564 10.47 -35.48 -19.95
C GLU A 564 10.56 -34.35 -18.90
N LEU A 565 11.44 -33.37 -19.08
CA LEU A 565 11.47 -32.16 -18.23
C LEU A 565 10.21 -31.29 -18.40
N ARG A 566 9.81 -30.97 -19.64
CA ARG A 566 8.57 -30.22 -19.93
C ARG A 566 7.33 -30.93 -19.37
N LYS A 567 7.31 -32.27 -19.43
CA LYS A 567 6.27 -33.12 -18.83
C LYS A 567 6.28 -33.08 -17.30
N THR A 568 7.43 -33.10 -16.64
CA THR A 568 7.51 -32.91 -15.18
C THR A 568 7.06 -31.50 -14.77
N LEU A 569 7.45 -30.47 -15.51
CA LEU A 569 7.00 -29.09 -15.29
C LEU A 569 5.49 -28.94 -15.48
N ALA A 570 4.91 -29.57 -16.49
CA ALA A 570 3.46 -29.58 -16.75
C ALA A 570 2.63 -30.40 -15.73
N LEU A 571 3.29 -31.13 -14.82
CA LEU A 571 2.65 -31.80 -13.67
C LEU A 571 2.73 -30.96 -12.38
N LEU A 572 3.43 -29.82 -12.39
CA LEU A 572 3.35 -28.81 -11.34
C LEU A 572 2.05 -27.97 -11.51
N ARG A 573 1.79 -27.05 -10.57
CA ARG A 573 0.59 -26.19 -10.65
C ARG A 573 0.52 -25.42 -11.98
N MET A 574 -0.70 -25.20 -12.45
CA MET A 574 -1.01 -24.11 -13.37
C MET A 574 -1.19 -22.81 -12.55
N PRO A 575 -1.00 -21.63 -13.14
CA PRO A 575 -1.51 -20.40 -12.52
C PRO A 575 -3.02 -20.53 -12.31
N GLN A 576 -3.53 -19.93 -11.23
CA GLN A 576 -4.95 -19.86 -10.90
C GLN A 576 -5.61 -18.59 -11.44
N ILE A 577 -4.84 -17.56 -11.80
CA ILE A 577 -5.35 -16.26 -12.29
C ILE A 577 -4.77 -15.93 -13.68
N TYR A 578 -5.65 -15.59 -14.63
CA TYR A 578 -5.26 -15.24 -16.00
C TYR A 578 -4.79 -13.77 -16.11
N GLY A 579 -3.48 -13.53 -15.95
CA GLY A 579 -2.84 -12.21 -16.04
C GLY A 579 -2.78 -11.55 -17.43
N GLY A 580 -3.72 -11.88 -18.34
CA GLY A 580 -3.83 -11.30 -19.70
C GLY A 580 -2.79 -11.79 -20.72
N THR A 581 -1.87 -12.69 -20.33
CA THR A 581 -0.78 -13.16 -21.20
C THR A 581 -1.32 -13.77 -22.49
N GLY A 582 -0.87 -13.25 -23.64
CA GLY A 582 -1.22 -13.75 -24.97
C GLY A 582 -2.58 -13.29 -25.51
N ASN A 583 -3.32 -12.42 -24.80
CA ASN A 583 -4.59 -11.82 -25.27
C ASN A 583 -5.61 -12.87 -25.77
N LEU A 584 -5.84 -13.93 -24.97
CA LEU A 584 -6.50 -15.16 -25.42
C LEU A 584 -7.91 -14.96 -25.96
N VAL A 585 -8.19 -15.63 -27.07
CA VAL A 585 -9.52 -15.70 -27.71
C VAL A 585 -10.08 -17.10 -27.51
N LEU A 586 -11.14 -17.21 -26.70
CA LEU A 586 -11.84 -18.48 -26.49
C LEU A 586 -12.80 -18.77 -27.65
N THR A 587 -12.82 -20.03 -28.11
CA THR A 587 -13.64 -20.48 -29.25
C THR A 587 -14.78 -21.40 -28.80
N GLU A 588 -15.93 -21.36 -29.48
CA GLU A 588 -17.08 -22.18 -29.09
C GLU A 588 -16.88 -23.71 -29.32
N PRO A 589 -17.40 -24.58 -28.44
CA PRO A 589 -18.26 -24.28 -27.29
C PRO A 589 -17.47 -23.77 -26.07
N ILE A 590 -17.86 -22.62 -25.55
CA ILE A 590 -17.33 -22.06 -24.30
C ILE A 590 -18.15 -22.65 -23.14
N THR A 591 -17.46 -23.12 -22.11
CA THR A 591 -18.02 -23.63 -20.84
C THR A 591 -17.18 -23.08 -19.68
N PRO A 592 -17.58 -23.25 -18.40
CA PRO A 592 -16.75 -22.81 -17.28
C PRO A 592 -15.34 -23.44 -17.30
N GLU A 593 -15.21 -24.67 -17.78
CA GLU A 593 -13.94 -25.37 -17.95
C GLU A 593 -13.00 -24.70 -19.00
N SER A 594 -13.50 -23.79 -19.85
CA SER A 594 -12.68 -23.00 -20.77
C SER A 594 -11.70 -22.06 -20.04
N LEU A 595 -11.96 -21.69 -18.78
CA LEU A 595 -10.98 -20.98 -17.96
C LEU A 595 -9.73 -21.86 -17.71
N ASN A 596 -9.92 -23.12 -17.37
CA ASN A 596 -8.81 -24.06 -17.19
C ASN A 596 -8.02 -24.28 -18.50
N GLU A 597 -8.68 -24.23 -19.67
CA GLU A 597 -7.97 -24.25 -20.96
C GLU A 597 -7.10 -23.00 -21.17
N ALA A 598 -7.56 -21.82 -20.73
CA ALA A 598 -6.79 -20.58 -20.79
C ALA A 598 -5.57 -20.61 -19.85
N LEU A 599 -5.76 -20.98 -18.58
CA LEU A 599 -4.70 -21.11 -17.59
C LEU A 599 -3.65 -22.16 -18.01
N ALA A 600 -4.08 -23.26 -18.64
CA ALA A 600 -3.20 -24.27 -19.22
C ALA A 600 -2.38 -23.77 -20.43
N LYS A 601 -2.78 -22.67 -21.09
CA LYS A 601 -1.98 -22.02 -22.15
C LYS A 601 -0.94 -21.05 -21.60
N THR A 602 -1.12 -20.54 -20.37
CA THR A 602 -0.20 -19.60 -19.71
C THR A 602 0.79 -20.25 -18.74
N GLN A 603 0.71 -21.56 -18.49
CA GLN A 603 1.64 -22.25 -17.59
C GLN A 603 3.11 -22.11 -18.05
N GLY A 604 3.92 -21.51 -17.20
CA GLY A 604 5.32 -21.19 -17.48
C GLY A 604 6.09 -20.74 -16.23
N MET A 605 7.39 -20.46 -16.39
CA MET A 605 8.14 -19.73 -15.36
C MET A 605 7.83 -18.24 -15.44
N ARG A 606 7.86 -17.53 -14.32
CA ARG A 606 8.09 -16.07 -14.29
C ARG A 606 9.23 -15.73 -13.35
N PHE A 607 10.09 -14.78 -13.70
CA PHE A 607 11.29 -14.50 -12.90
C PHE A 607 10.94 -13.85 -11.55
N THR A 608 9.97 -12.94 -11.52
CA THR A 608 9.36 -12.39 -10.29
C THR A 608 7.83 -12.34 -10.42
N GLY A 609 7.21 -13.45 -10.82
CA GLY A 609 5.80 -13.53 -11.25
C GLY A 609 4.77 -12.90 -10.31
N GLN A 610 3.67 -12.39 -10.87
CA GLN A 610 2.62 -11.72 -10.10
C GLN A 610 2.04 -12.65 -9.01
N ARG A 611 1.66 -12.06 -7.87
CA ARG A 611 1.21 -12.83 -6.69
C ARG A 611 -0.26 -13.20 -6.81
N PHE A 612 -0.63 -14.36 -6.23
CA PHE A 612 -2.03 -14.73 -6.08
C PHE A 612 -2.71 -13.82 -5.05
N ILE A 613 -3.76 -13.10 -5.47
CA ILE A 613 -4.63 -12.32 -4.57
C ILE A 613 -6.08 -12.81 -4.67
N PRO A 614 -6.75 -13.08 -3.52
CA PRO A 614 -8.03 -13.80 -3.47
C PRO A 614 -9.18 -13.08 -4.15
N ASP A 615 -9.19 -11.75 -4.15
CA ASP A 615 -10.25 -10.94 -4.76
C ASP A 615 -10.17 -10.92 -6.29
N SER A 616 -8.97 -10.98 -6.87
CA SER A 616 -8.84 -11.18 -8.33
C SER A 616 -9.23 -12.60 -8.76
N TYR A 617 -9.03 -13.60 -7.91
CA TYR A 617 -9.57 -14.95 -8.09
C TYR A 617 -11.11 -14.93 -8.00
N MET A 618 -11.70 -14.32 -6.97
CA MET A 618 -13.16 -14.12 -6.87
C MET A 618 -13.73 -13.43 -8.12
N PHE A 619 -13.09 -12.35 -8.58
CA PHE A 619 -13.49 -11.63 -9.79
C PHE A 619 -13.48 -12.52 -11.02
N GLN A 620 -12.40 -13.25 -11.26
CA GLN A 620 -12.27 -14.16 -12.41
C GLN A 620 -13.39 -15.22 -12.45
N HIS A 621 -13.70 -15.84 -11.30
CA HIS A 621 -14.76 -16.85 -11.20
C HIS A 621 -16.19 -16.24 -11.22
N LEU A 622 -16.33 -14.91 -11.12
CA LEU A 622 -17.60 -14.18 -11.24
C LEU A 622 -17.78 -13.42 -12.57
N VAL A 623 -16.85 -13.58 -13.52
CA VAL A 623 -16.95 -13.05 -14.90
C VAL A 623 -16.90 -14.16 -15.94
N PHE A 624 -17.05 -13.79 -17.21
CA PHE A 624 -16.78 -14.65 -18.35
C PHE A 624 -15.32 -15.17 -18.32
N PRO A 625 -15.07 -16.48 -18.54
CA PRO A 625 -15.96 -17.46 -19.16
C PRO A 625 -16.84 -18.29 -18.21
N GLU A 626 -16.70 -18.19 -16.89
CA GLU A 626 -17.51 -19.00 -15.96
C GLU A 626 -18.94 -18.48 -15.81
N VAL A 627 -19.10 -17.15 -15.78
CA VAL A 627 -20.41 -16.50 -15.84
C VAL A 627 -20.74 -16.15 -17.29
N LEU A 628 -21.81 -16.77 -17.80
CA LEU A 628 -22.14 -16.78 -19.23
C LEU A 628 -23.18 -15.70 -19.58
N ASP A 629 -24.15 -16.02 -20.44
CA ASP A 629 -25.07 -15.07 -21.08
C ASP A 629 -25.88 -14.24 -20.06
N TYR A 630 -26.03 -12.94 -20.32
CA TYR A 630 -26.96 -12.09 -19.57
C TYR A 630 -28.42 -12.50 -19.86
N THR A 631 -29.18 -12.76 -18.79
CA THR A 631 -30.58 -13.22 -18.86
C THR A 631 -31.60 -12.14 -18.50
N GLY A 632 -31.12 -11.04 -17.93
CA GLY A 632 -31.94 -9.94 -17.43
C GLY A 632 -32.52 -9.01 -18.49
N ALA A 633 -33.04 -7.86 -18.02
CA ALA A 633 -33.71 -6.86 -18.87
C ALA A 633 -33.14 -5.44 -18.74
N GLY A 634 -32.08 -5.27 -17.93
CA GLY A 634 -31.40 -4.00 -17.69
C GLY A 634 -30.19 -3.79 -18.58
N LEU A 635 -29.34 -2.86 -18.14
CA LEU A 635 -27.95 -2.66 -18.58
C LEU A 635 -27.12 -2.43 -17.30
N PRO A 636 -26.89 -3.49 -16.50
CA PRO A 636 -26.18 -3.38 -15.21
C PRO A 636 -24.70 -3.07 -15.43
N PHE A 637 -23.99 -2.61 -14.40
CA PHE A 637 -22.58 -2.19 -14.51
C PHE A 637 -21.69 -3.33 -15.02
N THR A 638 -21.95 -4.54 -14.53
CA THR A 638 -21.20 -5.77 -14.84
C THR A 638 -21.27 -6.24 -16.30
N LEU A 639 -22.18 -5.67 -17.10
CA LEU A 639 -22.44 -6.10 -18.48
C LEU A 639 -21.34 -5.61 -19.45
N GLY A 640 -20.97 -6.46 -20.40
CA GLY A 640 -20.15 -6.12 -21.56
C GLY A 640 -20.38 -7.07 -22.75
N ASP A 641 -19.72 -6.80 -23.86
CA ASP A 641 -19.72 -7.64 -25.07
C ASP A 641 -18.37 -8.39 -25.18
N THR A 642 -18.43 -9.71 -25.41
CA THR A 642 -17.24 -10.54 -25.69
C THR A 642 -16.90 -10.64 -27.18
N GLY A 643 -17.63 -9.91 -28.03
CA GLY A 643 -17.55 -10.01 -29.50
C GLY A 643 -18.43 -11.12 -30.09
N GLY A 644 -19.05 -11.95 -29.25
CA GLY A 644 -19.99 -13.00 -29.66
C GLY A 644 -21.26 -13.10 -28.81
N ARG A 645 -21.24 -12.60 -27.57
CA ARG A 645 -22.36 -12.64 -26.61
C ARG A 645 -22.25 -11.50 -25.60
N LEU A 646 -23.40 -11.09 -25.05
CA LEU A 646 -23.44 -10.23 -23.87
C LEU A 646 -23.30 -11.11 -22.63
N ALA A 647 -22.26 -10.88 -21.84
CA ALA A 647 -21.91 -11.67 -20.65
C ALA A 647 -21.48 -10.74 -19.51
N ARG A 648 -21.23 -11.32 -18.33
CA ARG A 648 -20.64 -10.59 -17.22
C ARG A 648 -19.15 -10.37 -17.51
N CYS A 649 -18.81 -9.22 -18.07
CA CYS A 649 -17.45 -8.89 -18.51
C CYS A 649 -16.71 -7.96 -17.54
N TYR A 650 -17.37 -7.56 -16.45
CA TYR A 650 -16.81 -6.70 -15.42
C TYR A 650 -17.25 -7.20 -14.03
N PRO A 651 -16.34 -7.24 -13.05
CA PRO A 651 -16.69 -7.42 -11.63
C PRO A 651 -17.07 -6.07 -11.00
N ARG A 652 -17.32 -6.08 -9.69
CA ARG A 652 -17.54 -4.91 -8.82
C ARG A 652 -16.88 -5.13 -7.47
N GLY A 653 -16.42 -4.08 -6.78
CA GLY A 653 -15.93 -4.22 -5.39
C GLY A 653 -16.95 -4.89 -4.44
N LEU A 654 -18.24 -4.71 -4.72
CA LEU A 654 -19.35 -5.39 -4.04
C LEU A 654 -19.25 -6.93 -4.07
N ASP A 655 -18.66 -7.52 -5.11
CA ASP A 655 -18.53 -8.98 -5.24
C ASP A 655 -17.64 -9.56 -4.12
N VAL A 656 -16.50 -8.90 -3.85
CA VAL A 656 -15.54 -9.31 -2.81
C VAL A 656 -16.25 -9.34 -1.46
N MET A 657 -16.97 -8.26 -1.14
CA MET A 657 -17.70 -8.12 0.11
C MET A 657 -18.85 -9.15 0.21
N ALA A 658 -19.56 -9.43 -0.89
CA ALA A 658 -20.62 -10.44 -0.93
C ALA A 658 -20.09 -11.87 -0.74
N VAL A 659 -18.96 -12.23 -1.36
CA VAL A 659 -18.31 -13.56 -1.16
C VAL A 659 -17.80 -13.71 0.27
N MET A 660 -17.21 -12.66 0.86
CA MET A 660 -16.77 -12.67 2.27
C MET A 660 -17.93 -12.75 3.29
N GLY A 661 -19.17 -12.54 2.86
CA GLY A 661 -20.39 -12.75 3.66
C GLY A 661 -21.21 -11.48 3.95
N SER A 662 -20.98 -10.38 3.24
CA SER A 662 -21.83 -9.19 3.34
C SER A 662 -23.16 -9.40 2.61
N HIS A 663 -24.23 -9.68 3.37
CA HIS A 663 -25.60 -9.72 2.83
C HIS A 663 -25.97 -8.39 2.16
N ARG A 664 -25.52 -7.26 2.71
CA ARG A 664 -25.81 -5.93 2.19
C ARG A 664 -25.24 -5.70 0.78
N ALA A 665 -24.02 -6.15 0.52
CA ALA A 665 -23.39 -6.05 -0.80
C ALA A 665 -24.11 -6.94 -1.84
N HIS A 666 -24.45 -8.17 -1.45
CA HIS A 666 -25.22 -9.10 -2.29
C HIS A 666 -26.60 -8.52 -2.68
N ASP A 667 -27.34 -7.97 -1.73
CA ASP A 667 -28.67 -7.38 -1.99
C ASP A 667 -28.61 -6.17 -2.93
N ILE A 668 -27.49 -5.42 -2.96
CA ILE A 668 -27.25 -4.34 -3.93
C ILE A 668 -27.01 -4.92 -5.33
N LEU A 669 -26.16 -5.93 -5.46
CA LEU A 669 -25.90 -6.63 -6.74
C LEU A 669 -27.19 -7.21 -7.35
N VAL A 670 -28.06 -7.82 -6.52
CA VAL A 670 -29.38 -8.31 -6.94
C VAL A 670 -30.29 -7.14 -7.36
N ALA A 671 -30.30 -6.03 -6.62
CA ALA A 671 -31.18 -4.90 -6.88
C ALA A 671 -30.78 -4.07 -8.12
N GLU A 672 -29.49 -3.98 -8.45
CA GLU A 672 -28.98 -3.25 -9.63
C GLU A 672 -28.92 -4.15 -10.89
N GLY A 673 -29.19 -5.46 -10.77
CA GLY A 673 -29.32 -6.41 -11.88
C GLY A 673 -28.01 -7.14 -12.24
N ASP A 674 -26.95 -6.97 -11.46
CA ASP A 674 -25.63 -7.59 -11.67
C ASP A 674 -25.63 -9.12 -11.48
N THR A 675 -26.70 -9.66 -10.90
CA THR A 675 -26.89 -11.09 -10.61
C THR A 675 -27.60 -11.87 -11.73
N GLU A 676 -28.19 -11.19 -12.73
CA GLU A 676 -29.09 -11.80 -13.73
C GLU A 676 -28.38 -12.55 -14.89
N TYR A 677 -27.36 -13.37 -14.62
CA TYR A 677 -26.58 -14.10 -15.63
C TYR A 677 -26.68 -15.64 -15.50
N VAL A 678 -26.40 -16.36 -16.60
CA VAL A 678 -26.27 -17.83 -16.58
C VAL A 678 -25.10 -18.26 -15.69
N ASP A 679 -25.35 -19.25 -14.83
CA ASP A 679 -24.42 -19.87 -13.87
C ASP A 679 -23.80 -18.97 -12.78
N PHE A 680 -24.13 -17.67 -12.72
CA PHE A 680 -23.67 -16.75 -11.66
C PHE A 680 -23.91 -17.29 -10.24
N GLU A 681 -25.15 -17.67 -9.91
CA GLU A 681 -25.52 -18.20 -8.58
C GLU A 681 -24.75 -19.48 -8.20
N LYS A 682 -24.34 -20.27 -9.20
CA LYS A 682 -23.54 -21.51 -9.01
C LYS A 682 -22.10 -21.15 -8.65
N ALA A 683 -21.47 -20.23 -9.40
CA ALA A 683 -20.11 -19.77 -9.13
C ALA A 683 -20.02 -19.01 -7.79
N PHE A 684 -20.94 -18.07 -7.55
CA PHE A 684 -21.02 -17.31 -6.31
C PHE A 684 -21.23 -18.21 -5.08
N SER A 685 -22.15 -19.19 -5.15
CA SER A 685 -22.36 -20.14 -4.05
C SER A 685 -21.14 -21.04 -3.80
N ALA A 686 -20.34 -21.35 -4.82
CA ALA A 686 -19.12 -22.14 -4.68
C ALA A 686 -18.02 -21.32 -3.97
N LEU A 687 -17.74 -20.10 -4.44
CA LEU A 687 -16.79 -19.18 -3.81
C LEU A 687 -17.18 -18.87 -2.37
N GLN A 688 -18.45 -18.54 -2.10
CA GLN A 688 -18.91 -18.25 -0.74
C GLN A 688 -18.76 -19.47 0.18
N ALA A 689 -18.93 -20.70 -0.32
CA ALA A 689 -18.69 -21.92 0.46
C ALA A 689 -17.19 -22.19 0.70
N GLU A 690 -16.33 -21.87 -0.26
CA GLU A 690 -14.86 -21.96 -0.15
C GLU A 690 -14.33 -20.98 0.91
N PHE A 691 -14.58 -19.68 0.74
CA PHE A 691 -14.10 -18.63 1.65
C PHE A 691 -14.77 -18.68 3.05
N ALA A 692 -15.93 -19.34 3.19
CA ALA A 692 -16.53 -19.63 4.49
C ALA A 692 -15.91 -20.84 5.22
N ALA A 693 -15.09 -21.65 4.56
CA ALA A 693 -14.42 -22.81 5.15
C ALA A 693 -13.04 -22.47 5.75
N PHE A 694 -12.39 -21.40 5.30
CA PHE A 694 -11.07 -20.94 5.75
C PHE A 694 -11.02 -20.57 7.24
N ASP A 695 -9.96 -21.01 7.93
CA ASP A 695 -9.72 -20.74 9.36
C ASP A 695 -8.83 -19.51 9.64
N GLU A 696 -8.53 -19.23 10.91
CA GLU A 696 -7.69 -18.08 11.29
C GLU A 696 -6.26 -18.13 10.71
N THR A 697 -5.73 -19.33 10.44
CA THR A 697 -4.43 -19.56 9.80
C THR A 697 -4.49 -19.24 8.31
N ASP A 698 -5.58 -19.65 7.65
CA ASP A 698 -5.83 -19.35 6.24
C ASP A 698 -5.94 -17.84 6.01
N TRP A 699 -6.77 -17.17 6.81
CA TRP A 699 -7.01 -15.73 6.70
C TRP A 699 -5.80 -14.87 7.08
N ASN A 700 -4.82 -15.40 7.83
CA ASN A 700 -3.62 -14.65 8.22
C ASN A 700 -2.34 -15.25 7.61
N ARG A 701 -2.46 -15.84 6.40
CA ARG A 701 -1.33 -16.41 5.63
C ARG A 701 -0.33 -15.36 5.12
N ASN A 702 -0.69 -14.08 5.07
CA ASN A 702 0.15 -12.91 4.81
C ASN A 702 -0.61 -11.62 5.21
N LEU A 703 -0.03 -10.44 5.02
CA LEU A 703 -0.68 -9.17 5.42
C LEU A 703 -1.92 -8.81 4.58
N TYR A 704 -1.89 -9.02 3.26
CA TYR A 704 -3.04 -8.76 2.37
C TYR A 704 -4.30 -9.54 2.77
N TRP A 705 -4.15 -10.83 3.06
CA TRP A 705 -5.27 -11.67 3.53
C TRP A 705 -5.76 -11.24 4.93
N GLY A 706 -4.86 -10.85 5.82
CA GLY A 706 -5.20 -10.36 7.16
C GLY A 706 -5.98 -9.04 7.14
N TRP A 707 -5.69 -8.15 6.18
CA TRP A 707 -6.45 -6.91 5.98
C TRP A 707 -7.88 -7.20 5.49
N LEU A 708 -8.05 -8.06 4.48
CA LEU A 708 -9.38 -8.52 4.05
C LEU A 708 -10.17 -9.18 5.19
N TYR A 709 -9.50 -9.97 6.04
CA TYR A 709 -10.10 -10.57 7.23
C TYR A 709 -10.55 -9.51 8.26
N ALA A 710 -9.82 -8.40 8.41
CA ALA A 710 -10.27 -7.28 9.24
C ALA A 710 -11.52 -6.60 8.63
N LEU A 711 -11.55 -6.31 7.33
CA LEU A 711 -12.71 -5.71 6.64
C LEU A 711 -13.97 -6.58 6.75
N ARG A 712 -13.81 -7.91 6.77
CA ARG A 712 -14.90 -8.86 7.00
C ARG A 712 -15.63 -8.65 8.34
N THR A 713 -15.00 -8.03 9.33
CA THR A 713 -15.64 -7.76 10.64
C THR A 713 -16.58 -6.54 10.63
N LEU A 714 -16.32 -5.55 9.75
CA LEU A 714 -17.18 -4.36 9.62
C LEU A 714 -18.45 -4.64 8.81
N THR A 715 -18.39 -5.59 7.86
CA THR A 715 -19.48 -5.89 6.91
C THR A 715 -20.52 -6.89 7.43
N GLN A 716 -20.62 -7.08 8.76
CA GLN A 716 -21.55 -8.00 9.42
C GLN A 716 -22.62 -7.24 10.25
N PRO A 717 -23.86 -7.77 10.37
CA PRO A 717 -24.97 -7.06 11.00
C PRO A 717 -24.85 -6.97 12.54
N PHE A 718 -25.00 -5.76 13.09
CA PHE A 718 -24.89 -5.51 14.53
C PHE A 718 -26.15 -5.93 15.32
N GLY A 719 -25.96 -6.76 16.35
CA GLY A 719 -27.03 -7.37 17.14
C GLY A 719 -27.63 -6.50 18.27
N GLU A 720 -28.58 -7.07 19.02
CA GLU A 720 -29.07 -6.51 20.29
C GLU A 720 -27.90 -6.23 21.25
N GLY A 721 -27.85 -5.02 21.81
CA GLY A 721 -26.78 -4.55 22.70
C GLY A 721 -25.86 -3.48 22.09
N TYR A 722 -25.84 -3.34 20.75
CA TYR A 722 -25.19 -2.21 20.07
C TYR A 722 -26.07 -0.94 20.06
N PRO A 723 -25.47 0.26 19.90
CA PRO A 723 -26.20 1.51 19.71
C PRO A 723 -27.23 1.43 18.58
N SER A 724 -28.37 2.11 18.75
CA SER A 724 -29.53 1.88 17.86
C SER A 724 -29.40 2.49 16.45
N PHE A 725 -28.38 3.30 16.16
CA PHE A 725 -28.03 3.68 14.80
C PHE A 725 -27.33 2.54 14.03
N MET A 726 -26.48 1.75 14.70
CA MET A 726 -25.70 0.66 14.08
C MET A 726 -26.55 -0.53 13.63
N ARG A 727 -27.75 -0.66 14.17
CA ARG A 727 -28.65 -1.80 13.97
C ARG A 727 -29.61 -1.56 12.81
N THR A 728 -29.08 -0.99 11.72
CA THR A 728 -29.86 -0.53 10.56
C THR A 728 -29.15 -0.84 9.24
N ASP A 729 -29.93 -1.16 8.21
CA ASP A 729 -29.48 -1.36 6.82
C ASP A 729 -28.69 -0.14 6.29
N ALA A 730 -29.00 1.05 6.82
CA ALA A 730 -28.28 2.29 6.55
C ALA A 730 -26.85 2.24 7.10
N TRP A 731 -26.65 1.82 8.35
CA TRP A 731 -25.30 1.67 8.93
C TRP A 731 -24.50 0.55 8.25
N GLU A 732 -25.15 -0.56 7.90
CA GLU A 732 -24.51 -1.60 7.05
C GLU A 732 -24.07 -1.03 5.67
N THR A 733 -24.73 0.03 5.18
CA THR A 733 -24.30 0.75 3.97
C THR A 733 -23.10 1.68 4.23
N LYS A 734 -22.99 2.29 5.43
CA LYS A 734 -21.79 3.06 5.85
C LYS A 734 -20.57 2.15 5.96
N GLU A 735 -20.70 1.02 6.64
CA GLU A 735 -19.55 0.11 6.83
C GLU A 735 -19.14 -0.57 5.52
N LEU A 736 -20.10 -0.83 4.62
CA LEU A 736 -19.79 -1.28 3.26
C LEU A 736 -19.02 -0.22 2.46
N ASN A 737 -19.36 1.07 2.57
CA ASN A 737 -18.58 2.15 1.96
C ASN A 737 -17.17 2.24 2.54
N ALA A 738 -17.01 2.22 3.87
CA ALA A 738 -15.69 2.26 4.52
C ALA A 738 -14.82 1.05 4.14
N ALA A 739 -15.42 -0.15 4.08
CA ALA A 739 -14.72 -1.37 3.65
C ALA A 739 -14.34 -1.35 2.16
N LEU A 740 -15.17 -0.78 1.29
CA LEU A 740 -14.86 -0.62 -0.14
C LEU A 740 -13.79 0.45 -0.38
N ALA A 741 -13.81 1.55 0.37
CA ALA A 741 -12.76 2.56 0.33
C ALA A 741 -11.41 1.98 0.77
N SER A 742 -11.34 1.23 1.88
CA SER A 742 -10.08 0.62 2.30
C SER A 742 -9.65 -0.61 1.51
N TRP A 743 -10.58 -1.30 0.83
CA TRP A 743 -10.19 -2.25 -0.22
C TRP A 743 -9.66 -1.52 -1.47
N THR A 744 -10.17 -0.32 -1.78
CA THR A 744 -9.63 0.54 -2.85
C THR A 744 -8.24 1.06 -2.52
N GLU A 745 -7.99 1.46 -1.26
CA GLU A 745 -6.65 1.63 -0.70
C GLU A 745 -5.84 0.36 -1.01
N LEU A 746 -6.13 -0.79 -0.38
CA LEU A 746 -5.45 -2.10 -0.57
C LEU A 746 -5.22 -2.55 -2.05
N ARG A 747 -5.96 -2.01 -3.02
CA ARG A 747 -5.72 -2.19 -4.46
C ARG A 747 -4.86 -1.12 -5.13
N HIS A 748 -4.96 0.15 -4.76
CA HIS A 748 -4.04 1.23 -5.19
C HIS A 748 -2.64 0.93 -4.67
N ASP A 749 -2.59 0.67 -3.38
CA ASP A 749 -1.59 -0.08 -2.68
C ASP A 749 -0.90 -1.13 -3.58
N THR A 750 -1.63 -2.18 -3.98
CA THR A 750 -1.07 -3.31 -4.75
C THR A 750 -0.85 -3.04 -6.25
N ILE A 751 -0.85 -1.77 -6.71
CA ILE A 751 -0.43 -1.38 -8.09
C ILE A 751 0.96 -1.91 -8.45
N LEU A 752 1.82 -2.11 -7.44
CA LEU A 752 2.72 -3.26 -7.49
C LEU A 752 2.57 -4.12 -6.22
N TYR A 753 2.68 -3.64 -4.95
CA TYR A 753 2.51 -4.47 -3.71
C TYR A 753 2.13 -3.82 -2.28
N ALA A 754 1.56 -2.59 -2.07
CA ALA A 754 0.77 -2.02 -0.88
C ALA A 754 1.21 -0.82 0.08
N LYS A 755 0.46 0.37 0.21
CA LYS A 755 0.95 1.84 0.21
C LYS A 755 0.08 3.17 0.66
N GLN A 756 0.22 4.36 1.42
CA GLN A 756 1.13 5.39 2.19
C GLN A 756 0.33 6.47 3.10
N SER A 757 0.66 7.59 3.89
CA SER A 757 1.80 8.45 4.50
C SER A 757 1.45 9.65 5.55
N TYR A 758 2.48 10.35 6.16
CA TYR A 758 2.79 11.77 6.73
C TYR A 758 1.92 12.82 7.58
N THR A 759 2.46 14.03 7.97
CA THR A 759 2.35 14.83 9.29
C THR A 759 2.19 16.44 9.26
N PRO A 760 2.21 17.31 10.36
CA PRO A 760 1.40 18.59 10.56
C PRO A 760 2.07 19.87 11.27
N THR A 761 1.32 20.86 11.85
CA THR A 761 1.74 21.85 12.95
C THR A 761 0.60 22.63 13.71
N GLU A 762 0.88 23.58 14.65
CA GLU A 762 0.18 23.82 15.97
C GLU A 762 -0.52 25.21 16.27
N THR A 763 -1.61 25.27 17.09
CA THR A 763 -1.93 26.21 18.26
C THR A 763 -3.41 26.10 18.80
N SER A 764 -3.77 26.68 19.97
CA SER A 764 -4.88 26.18 20.86
C SER A 764 -5.83 27.17 21.60
N VAL A 765 -7.09 26.74 21.90
CA VAL A 765 -8.01 27.22 22.99
C VAL A 765 -8.98 26.05 23.47
N PRO A 766 -10.15 26.16 24.21
CA PRO A 766 -10.50 25.19 25.28
C PRO A 766 -11.79 24.30 25.12
N ASP A 767 -12.10 23.51 26.18
CA ASP A 767 -12.82 22.22 26.21
C ASP A 767 -14.32 22.10 25.77
N PRO A 768 -14.68 21.01 25.03
CA PRO A 768 -16.05 20.57 24.70
C PRO A 768 -16.60 19.37 25.51
N PRO A 769 -17.85 18.89 25.21
CA PRO A 769 -18.35 17.59 25.67
C PRO A 769 -17.55 16.39 25.09
N PRO A 770 -17.63 15.21 25.72
CA PRO A 770 -16.77 14.06 25.39
C PRO A 770 -17.05 13.47 24.00
N GLY A 771 -15.98 13.11 23.28
CA GLY A 771 -16.05 12.39 22.01
C GLY A 771 -16.53 10.93 22.15
N TYR A 772 -16.84 10.33 21.01
CA TYR A 772 -17.36 8.97 20.90
C TYR A 772 -16.47 8.15 19.94
N VAL A 773 -16.07 6.94 20.34
CA VAL A 773 -15.35 6.03 19.44
C VAL A 773 -16.37 5.15 18.75
N GLU A 774 -16.22 4.94 17.45
CA GLU A 774 -17.04 3.97 16.72
C GLU A 774 -16.88 2.59 17.39
N PRO A 775 -17.95 1.98 17.91
CA PRO A 775 -17.80 0.95 18.95
C PRO A 775 -17.65 -0.45 18.32
N VAL A 776 -16.55 -0.63 17.59
CA VAL A 776 -16.18 -1.85 16.84
C VAL A 776 -14.84 -2.45 17.35
N PRO A 777 -14.72 -2.81 18.64
CA PRO A 777 -13.45 -3.27 19.22
C PRO A 777 -12.95 -4.61 18.67
N GLU A 778 -13.83 -5.44 18.09
CA GLU A 778 -13.43 -6.63 17.33
C GLU A 778 -12.58 -6.24 16.10
N PHE A 779 -13.03 -5.25 15.34
CA PHE A 779 -12.31 -4.72 14.17
C PHE A 779 -10.98 -4.10 14.57
N PHE A 780 -10.98 -3.17 15.55
CA PHE A 780 -9.74 -2.57 16.06
C PHE A 780 -8.76 -3.62 16.60
N GLY A 781 -9.30 -4.70 17.18
CA GLY A 781 -8.53 -5.85 17.65
C GLY A 781 -7.86 -6.65 16.54
N GLN A 782 -8.54 -6.88 15.41
CA GLN A 782 -7.91 -7.49 14.23
C GLN A 782 -6.83 -6.57 13.64
N LEU A 783 -7.10 -5.27 13.53
CA LEU A 783 -6.13 -4.29 13.04
C LEU A 783 -4.88 -4.20 13.95
N LEU A 784 -5.05 -4.35 15.26
CA LEU A 784 -3.97 -4.47 16.24
C LEU A 784 -3.15 -5.76 16.06
N ALA A 785 -3.80 -6.90 15.81
CA ALA A 785 -3.12 -8.16 15.51
C ALA A 785 -2.32 -8.06 14.19
N LEU A 786 -2.88 -7.42 13.17
CA LEU A 786 -2.25 -7.19 11.87
C LEU A 786 -1.07 -6.20 11.96
N THR A 787 -1.20 -5.12 12.74
CA THR A 787 -0.09 -4.19 13.05
C THR A 787 1.07 -4.91 13.73
N ARG A 788 0.76 -5.78 14.72
CA ARG A 788 1.75 -6.62 15.43
C ARG A 788 2.41 -7.65 14.52
N MET A 789 1.65 -8.29 13.64
CA MET A 789 2.14 -9.19 12.61
C MET A 789 3.12 -8.47 11.68
N THR A 790 2.74 -7.31 11.15
CA THR A 790 3.57 -6.43 10.30
C THR A 790 4.91 -6.12 10.96
N ARG A 791 4.88 -5.54 12.18
CA ARG A 791 6.08 -5.17 12.95
C ARG A 791 6.98 -6.36 13.26
N THR A 792 6.41 -7.53 13.55
CA THR A 792 7.19 -8.70 13.97
C THR A 792 7.78 -9.45 12.77
N GLY A 793 7.03 -9.58 11.67
CA GLY A 793 7.50 -10.24 10.45
C GLY A 793 8.64 -9.49 9.77
N LEU A 794 8.46 -8.19 9.52
CA LEU A 794 9.50 -7.38 8.88
C LEU A 794 10.78 -7.25 9.73
N SER A 795 10.65 -7.29 11.06
CA SER A 795 11.81 -7.29 11.97
C SER A 795 12.55 -8.65 12.00
N ASP A 796 11.86 -9.78 11.83
CA ASP A 796 12.45 -11.13 11.71
C ASP A 796 13.05 -11.39 10.32
N MET A 797 12.70 -10.57 9.32
CA MET A 797 13.22 -10.62 7.94
C MET A 797 14.32 -9.57 7.64
N GLU A 798 14.74 -8.79 8.64
CA GLU A 798 15.70 -7.69 8.49
C GLU A 798 15.28 -6.72 7.36
N ALA A 799 14.01 -6.32 7.38
CA ALA A 799 13.35 -5.46 6.38
C ALA A 799 12.42 -4.41 7.02
N LEU A 800 12.79 -3.92 8.21
CA LEU A 800 12.05 -2.89 8.96
C LEU A 800 13.00 -1.79 9.43
N SER A 801 12.77 -0.55 8.99
CA SER A 801 13.55 0.61 9.45
C SER A 801 13.20 0.99 10.91
N GLU A 802 14.10 1.72 11.57
CA GLU A 802 13.83 2.27 12.91
C GLU A 802 12.64 3.26 12.88
N ALA A 803 12.47 4.01 11.78
CA ALA A 803 11.33 4.92 11.61
C ALA A 803 10.01 4.13 11.52
N ALA A 804 9.92 3.15 10.62
CA ALA A 804 8.75 2.28 10.47
C ALA A 804 8.42 1.51 11.75
N GLY A 805 9.43 0.98 12.45
CA GLY A 805 9.26 0.32 13.74
C GLY A 805 8.66 1.24 14.80
N ASN A 806 9.12 2.48 14.90
CA ASN A 806 8.57 3.46 15.84
C ASN A 806 7.12 3.84 15.50
N ARG A 807 6.79 4.05 14.23
CA ARG A 807 5.42 4.37 13.79
C ARG A 807 4.43 3.23 14.06
N LEU A 808 4.83 1.99 13.80
CA LEU A 808 4.05 0.79 14.13
C LEU A 808 3.83 0.64 15.65
N ASN A 809 4.80 1.00 16.49
CA ASN A 809 4.63 1.03 17.95
C ASN A 809 3.62 2.11 18.40
N SER A 810 3.61 3.28 17.75
CA SER A 810 2.60 4.33 17.98
C SER A 810 1.19 3.83 17.62
N LEU A 811 1.03 3.19 16.45
CA LEU A 811 -0.25 2.63 16.02
C LEU A 811 -0.73 1.47 16.92
N GLU A 812 0.17 0.59 17.36
CA GLU A 812 -0.10 -0.46 18.35
C GLU A 812 -0.68 0.15 19.66
N SER A 813 -0.10 1.26 20.12
CA SER A 813 -0.53 1.99 21.34
C SER A 813 -1.86 2.74 21.17
N LEU A 814 -2.10 3.32 19.99
CA LEU A 814 -3.35 3.98 19.60
C LEU A 814 -4.52 2.98 19.66
N LEU A 815 -4.35 1.82 19.01
CA LEU A 815 -5.37 0.78 18.89
C LEU A 815 -5.73 0.15 20.24
N GLU A 816 -4.74 -0.15 21.10
CA GLU A 816 -5.03 -0.66 22.46
C GLU A 816 -5.88 0.31 23.29
N THR A 817 -5.66 1.62 23.15
CA THR A 817 -6.43 2.64 23.86
C THR A 817 -7.86 2.77 23.30
N LEU A 818 -8.03 2.75 21.98
CA LEU A 818 -9.35 2.78 21.34
C LEU A 818 -10.18 1.54 21.67
N ILE A 819 -9.58 0.35 21.69
CA ILE A 819 -10.23 -0.90 22.14
C ILE A 819 -10.72 -0.75 23.59
N ALA A 820 -9.92 -0.15 24.48
CA ALA A 820 -10.32 0.06 25.87
C ALA A 820 -11.50 1.03 26.01
N ILE A 821 -11.52 2.12 25.23
CA ILE A 821 -12.58 3.13 25.25
C ILE A 821 -13.88 2.61 24.61
N ALA A 822 -13.79 1.98 23.44
CA ALA A 822 -14.92 1.37 22.74
C ALA A 822 -15.62 0.30 23.61
N ASN A 823 -14.85 -0.54 24.32
CA ASN A 823 -15.41 -1.52 25.25
C ASN A 823 -16.09 -0.88 26.47
N LYS A 824 -15.62 0.28 26.96
CA LYS A 824 -16.34 1.06 28.00
C LYS A 824 -17.68 1.57 27.46
N GLN A 825 -17.68 2.18 26.27
CA GLN A 825 -18.87 2.72 25.61
C GLN A 825 -19.90 1.63 25.23
N LEU A 826 -19.46 0.44 24.80
CA LEU A 826 -20.33 -0.72 24.54
C LEU A 826 -20.96 -1.30 25.81
N THR A 827 -20.25 -1.30 26.93
CA THR A 827 -20.75 -1.88 28.19
C THR A 827 -21.61 -0.91 29.01
N GLY A 828 -21.68 0.37 28.59
CA GLY A 828 -22.31 1.44 29.37
C GLY A 828 -21.47 1.87 30.58
N THR A 829 -20.15 1.62 30.55
CA THR A 829 -19.20 2.03 31.58
C THR A 829 -18.83 3.50 31.38
N GLU A 830 -18.85 4.28 32.46
CA GLU A 830 -18.45 5.69 32.45
C GLU A 830 -16.94 5.83 32.15
N LEU A 831 -16.59 6.79 31.29
CA LEU A 831 -15.20 7.11 30.96
C LEU A 831 -14.53 7.87 32.11
N SER A 832 -13.24 7.62 32.32
CA SER A 832 -12.42 8.31 33.31
C SER A 832 -11.85 9.61 32.76
N ASP A 833 -11.46 10.54 33.64
CA ASP A 833 -10.86 11.83 33.25
C ASP A 833 -9.66 11.65 32.29
N ASP A 834 -8.86 10.59 32.48
CA ASP A 834 -7.74 10.22 31.61
C ASP A 834 -8.19 9.76 30.21
N ASP A 835 -9.30 9.01 30.10
CA ASP A 835 -9.90 8.63 28.80
C ASP A 835 -10.39 9.88 28.05
N LEU A 836 -11.00 10.82 28.78
CA LEU A 836 -11.57 12.04 28.21
C LEU A 836 -10.47 13.01 27.73
N LEU A 837 -9.40 13.15 28.51
CA LEU A 837 -8.23 13.93 28.13
C LEU A 837 -7.51 13.31 26.91
N TRP A 838 -7.43 11.98 26.86
CA TRP A 838 -6.86 11.28 25.70
C TRP A 838 -7.72 11.47 24.43
N LEU A 839 -9.04 11.38 24.54
CA LEU A 839 -9.97 11.66 23.43
C LEU A 839 -9.88 13.12 22.95
N ALA A 840 -9.72 14.10 23.85
CA ALA A 840 -9.52 15.49 23.46
C ALA A 840 -8.19 15.70 22.71
N GLY A 841 -7.14 14.98 23.11
CA GLY A 841 -5.83 14.95 22.45
C GLY A 841 -5.72 14.01 21.24
N PHE A 842 -6.82 13.40 20.77
CA PHE A 842 -6.79 12.32 19.78
C PHE A 842 -6.09 12.69 18.47
N ALA A 843 -6.35 13.88 17.92
CA ALA A 843 -5.70 14.34 16.69
C ALA A 843 -4.16 14.31 16.80
N ALA A 844 -3.61 14.80 17.91
CA ALA A 844 -2.17 14.77 18.17
C ALA A 844 -1.63 13.32 18.35
N GLN A 845 -2.46 12.34 18.73
CA GLN A 845 -2.04 10.93 18.73
C GLN A 845 -1.92 10.38 17.29
N LEU A 846 -2.84 10.76 16.39
CA LEU A 846 -2.76 10.40 14.96
C LEU A 846 -1.45 10.91 14.37
N GLU A 847 -1.11 12.18 14.62
CA GLU A 847 0.13 12.82 14.17
C GLU A 847 1.40 12.04 14.57
N PHE A 848 1.45 11.48 15.79
CA PHE A 848 2.59 10.65 16.24
C PHE A 848 2.65 9.26 15.60
N THR A 849 1.56 8.75 15.00
CA THR A 849 1.64 7.52 14.18
C THR A 849 2.22 7.79 12.79
N VAL A 850 2.03 8.99 12.25
CA VAL A 850 2.44 9.36 10.89
C VAL A 850 3.66 10.28 10.86
N LEU A 851 4.44 10.32 11.96
CA LEU A 851 5.63 11.17 12.12
C LEU A 851 6.86 10.59 11.44
N GLY A 852 7.63 11.44 10.76
CA GLY A 852 8.82 11.03 10.00
C GLY A 852 8.46 10.41 8.65
N VAL A 853 7.40 10.94 8.04
CA VAL A 853 6.85 10.57 6.67
C VAL A 853 6.91 12.38 4.25
N GLY A 854 6.79 12.05 2.91
CA GLY A 854 6.35 12.88 1.79
C GLY A 854 4.83 13.03 1.81
N GLU A 855 4.38 14.26 2.09
CA GLU A 855 3.06 14.85 1.84
C GLU A 855 2.18 14.12 0.80
N GLN A 856 2.73 13.78 -0.37
CA GLN A 856 2.03 13.12 -1.48
C GLN A 856 1.35 11.79 -1.16
N GLY A 857 1.62 11.19 -0.01
CA GLY A 857 0.95 9.96 0.41
C GLY A 857 -0.01 10.10 1.60
N VAL A 858 -0.14 11.26 2.27
CA VAL A 858 -1.20 11.46 3.30
C VAL A 858 -2.60 11.49 2.68
N LYS A 859 -2.62 11.63 1.36
CA LYS A 859 -3.75 12.05 0.56
C LYS A 859 -4.68 10.86 0.35
N THR A 860 -5.88 10.95 0.91
CA THR A 860 -6.98 10.02 0.64
C THR A 860 -7.40 10.03 -0.84
N THR A 861 -6.99 11.01 -1.63
CA THR A 861 -7.24 11.05 -3.08
C THR A 861 -6.29 10.11 -3.84
N LEU A 862 -6.77 8.91 -4.16
CA LEU A 862 -6.00 7.84 -4.83
C LEU A 862 -6.89 6.96 -5.73
N SER A 863 -6.30 6.27 -6.72
CA SER A 863 -7.05 5.47 -7.71
C SER A 863 -6.35 4.17 -8.13
N ALA A 864 -7.10 3.09 -8.27
CA ALA A 864 -6.62 1.75 -8.61
C ALA A 864 -7.41 1.10 -9.76
N ASP A 865 -6.72 0.61 -10.79
CA ASP A 865 -7.38 -0.26 -11.77
C ASP A 865 -7.43 -1.70 -11.26
N VAL A 866 -8.64 -2.26 -11.17
CA VAL A 866 -8.87 -3.56 -10.53
C VAL A 866 -9.20 -4.69 -11.51
N HIS A 867 -9.59 -4.35 -12.74
CA HIS A 867 -9.95 -5.29 -13.79
C HIS A 867 -9.76 -4.67 -15.19
N THR A 868 -9.42 -5.49 -16.20
CA THR A 868 -9.21 -5.05 -17.60
C THR A 868 -10.03 -5.92 -18.57
N HIS A 869 -11.03 -5.36 -19.25
CA HIS A 869 -11.77 -6.03 -20.34
C HIS A 869 -11.15 -5.69 -21.69
N GLY A 870 -10.21 -6.54 -22.13
CA GLY A 870 -9.40 -6.30 -23.34
C GLY A 870 -10.21 -6.15 -24.64
N ALA A 871 -11.38 -6.79 -24.75
CA ALA A 871 -12.19 -6.73 -25.97
C ALA A 871 -12.85 -5.35 -26.21
N GLU A 872 -13.17 -4.62 -25.14
CA GLU A 872 -13.66 -3.23 -25.21
C GLU A 872 -12.53 -2.19 -25.00
N ALA A 873 -11.31 -2.64 -24.66
CA ALA A 873 -10.18 -1.81 -24.24
C ALA A 873 -10.51 -0.84 -23.09
N LEU A 874 -11.28 -1.34 -22.11
CA LEU A 874 -11.68 -0.62 -20.90
C LEU A 874 -11.17 -1.32 -19.64
N VAL A 875 -10.90 -0.52 -18.60
CA VAL A 875 -10.57 -0.96 -17.25
C VAL A 875 -11.68 -0.59 -16.27
N VAL A 876 -11.73 -1.23 -15.11
CA VAL A 876 -12.48 -0.74 -13.93
C VAL A 876 -11.49 0.00 -13.05
N GLU A 877 -11.74 1.28 -12.83
CA GLU A 877 -11.02 2.12 -11.86
C GLU A 877 -11.90 2.21 -10.59
N GLU A 878 -11.30 1.89 -9.45
CA GLU A 878 -11.82 2.16 -8.10
C GLU A 878 -11.09 3.41 -7.57
N GLY A 879 -11.79 4.33 -6.92
CA GLY A 879 -11.20 5.60 -6.47
C GLY A 879 -11.63 6.00 -5.06
N VAL A 880 -10.68 6.52 -4.29
CA VAL A 880 -10.93 7.26 -3.05
C VAL A 880 -10.71 8.75 -3.31
N GLY A 881 -11.57 9.63 -2.79
CA GLY A 881 -11.57 11.07 -3.11
C GLY A 881 -11.35 11.99 -1.91
N GLU A 882 -11.99 13.16 -1.96
CA GLU A 882 -12.03 14.14 -0.86
C GLU A 882 -12.70 13.58 0.41
N VAL A 883 -12.35 14.10 1.59
CA VAL A 883 -12.83 13.56 2.88
C VAL A 883 -14.25 14.04 3.20
N ASP A 884 -15.20 13.11 3.26
CA ASP A 884 -16.61 13.40 3.58
C ASP A 884 -16.84 13.59 5.09
N LEU A 885 -17.97 14.22 5.46
CA LEU A 885 -18.40 14.46 6.84
C LEU A 885 -19.45 13.43 7.28
N ILE A 886 -19.22 12.70 8.38
CA ILE A 886 -20.27 11.96 9.10
C ILE A 886 -20.76 12.73 10.34
N VAL A 887 -22.07 12.73 10.57
CA VAL A 887 -22.71 13.27 11.77
C VAL A 887 -23.56 12.17 12.41
N VAL A 888 -23.29 11.82 13.67
CA VAL A 888 -23.88 10.68 14.38
C VAL A 888 -24.55 11.12 15.68
N ALA A 889 -25.79 10.67 15.93
CA ALA A 889 -26.48 10.87 17.19
C ALA A 889 -26.04 9.81 18.23
N CYS A 890 -25.00 10.13 19.00
CA CYS A 890 -24.42 9.29 20.02
C CYS A 890 -25.26 9.27 21.32
N PRO A 891 -25.57 8.09 21.89
CA PRO A 891 -26.36 7.98 23.10
C PRO A 891 -25.55 8.30 24.37
N THR A 892 -26.18 8.93 25.35
CA THR A 892 -25.62 9.15 26.69
C THR A 892 -25.99 8.02 27.65
N ALA A 893 -25.29 7.93 28.79
CA ALA A 893 -25.63 7.01 29.88
C ALA A 893 -27.04 7.22 30.49
N THR A 894 -27.70 8.35 30.22
CA THR A 894 -29.09 8.63 30.65
C THR A 894 -30.16 8.21 29.63
N GLY A 895 -29.77 7.87 28.40
CA GLY A 895 -30.69 7.58 27.29
C GLY A 895 -31.10 8.80 26.47
N ASP A 896 -30.54 9.97 26.78
CA ASP A 896 -30.56 11.15 25.90
C ASP A 896 -29.48 10.97 24.79
N PHE A 897 -29.33 11.94 23.88
CA PHE A 897 -28.30 11.88 22.82
C PHE A 897 -27.67 13.24 22.51
N PHE A 898 -26.47 13.18 21.94
CA PHE A 898 -25.70 14.33 21.41
C PHE A 898 -25.24 14.02 19.99
N LEU A 899 -24.95 15.05 19.20
CA LEU A 899 -24.32 14.89 17.89
C LEU A 899 -22.80 14.85 18.05
N ALA A 900 -22.18 13.77 17.60
CA ALA A 900 -20.75 13.69 17.34
C ALA A 900 -20.49 13.76 15.83
N VAL A 901 -19.29 14.17 15.44
CA VAL A 901 -18.93 14.46 14.04
C VAL A 901 -17.54 13.91 13.73
N GLY A 902 -17.32 13.38 12.53
CA GLY A 902 -15.99 12.93 12.09
C GLY A 902 -15.82 12.94 10.57
N PRO A 903 -14.59 12.72 10.08
CA PRO A 903 -14.32 12.37 8.70
C PRO A 903 -14.69 10.91 8.38
N VAL A 904 -15.11 10.66 7.15
CA VAL A 904 -15.27 9.31 6.56
C VAL A 904 -14.70 9.27 5.15
N LEU A 905 -14.28 8.08 4.69
CA LEU A 905 -13.69 7.90 3.37
C LEU A 905 -14.76 7.86 2.27
N SER A 906 -14.35 8.30 1.09
CA SER A 906 -15.20 8.61 -0.05
C SER A 906 -14.95 7.63 -1.20
N TYR A 907 -15.95 6.83 -1.60
CA TYR A 907 -15.76 5.78 -2.61
C TYR A 907 -16.36 6.13 -3.99
N TYR A 908 -15.70 5.66 -5.06
CA TYR A 908 -16.06 5.78 -6.47
C TYR A 908 -15.71 4.49 -7.24
N GLU A 909 -16.59 4.06 -8.15
CA GLU A 909 -16.47 2.83 -8.97
C GLU A 909 -16.85 3.19 -10.42
N PHE A 910 -15.93 3.07 -11.40
CA PHE A 910 -16.21 3.46 -12.78
C PHE A 910 -15.39 2.70 -13.84
N LYS A 911 -15.77 2.86 -15.12
CA LYS A 911 -15.03 2.28 -16.27
C LYS A 911 -14.23 3.37 -16.99
N HIS A 912 -12.98 3.09 -17.34
CA HIS A 912 -12.04 4.04 -17.93
C HIS A 912 -11.26 3.42 -19.13
N PRO A 913 -10.68 4.21 -20.07
CA PRO A 913 -9.93 3.64 -21.19
C PRO A 913 -8.59 3.00 -20.78
N MET A 914 -8.32 1.79 -21.28
CA MET A 914 -7.09 1.04 -21.00
C MET A 914 -5.79 1.73 -21.44
N ASN A 915 -5.88 2.67 -22.39
CA ASN A 915 -4.75 3.47 -22.87
C ASN A 915 -4.54 4.80 -22.10
N ASP A 916 -5.34 5.04 -21.05
CA ASP A 916 -5.40 6.30 -20.28
C ASP A 916 -5.47 6.03 -18.76
N ARG A 917 -5.08 4.80 -18.34
CA ARG A 917 -5.06 4.29 -16.95
C ARG A 917 -4.57 5.35 -15.96
N LEU A 918 -5.35 5.61 -14.91
CA LEU A 918 -5.12 6.76 -14.05
C LEU A 918 -3.85 6.66 -13.18
N THR A 919 -3.32 7.83 -12.84
CA THR A 919 -2.41 8.05 -11.70
C THR A 919 -3.15 8.88 -10.66
N ASP A 920 -2.66 8.93 -9.42
CA ASP A 920 -3.29 9.73 -8.35
C ASP A 920 -3.40 11.21 -8.73
N GLU A 921 -2.40 11.74 -9.44
CA GLU A 921 -2.40 13.12 -9.94
C GLU A 921 -3.46 13.33 -11.03
N ALA A 922 -3.62 12.38 -11.96
CA ALA A 922 -4.66 12.43 -12.99
C ALA A 922 -6.08 12.23 -12.42
N TRP A 923 -6.21 11.46 -11.34
CA TRP A 923 -7.46 11.26 -10.61
C TRP A 923 -7.88 12.53 -9.85
N ARG A 924 -6.95 13.23 -9.21
CA ARG A 924 -7.20 14.55 -8.59
C ARG A 924 -7.61 15.59 -9.64
N ASP A 925 -6.94 15.65 -10.78
CA ASP A 925 -7.33 16.50 -11.93
C ASP A 925 -8.74 16.15 -12.46
N LEU A 926 -9.15 14.87 -12.42
CA LEU A 926 -10.49 14.42 -12.83
C LEU A 926 -11.56 14.79 -11.79
N LEU A 927 -11.30 14.58 -10.49
CA LEU A 927 -12.18 14.96 -9.38
C LEU A 927 -12.48 16.47 -9.38
N ALA A 928 -11.47 17.31 -9.63
CA ALA A 928 -11.60 18.76 -9.69
C ALA A 928 -12.37 19.28 -10.95
N SER A 929 -12.96 18.40 -11.76
CA SER A 929 -13.54 18.74 -13.07
C SER A 929 -15.04 18.45 -13.18
N GLU A 930 -15.73 19.12 -14.13
CA GLU A 930 -17.12 18.79 -14.52
C GLU A 930 -17.28 17.37 -15.13
N ALA A 931 -16.20 16.60 -15.26
CA ALA A 931 -16.18 15.22 -15.77
C ALA A 931 -15.97 14.15 -14.68
N ALA A 932 -15.87 14.55 -13.40
CA ALA A 932 -15.75 13.62 -12.27
C ALA A 932 -16.87 12.55 -12.29
N PRO A 933 -16.56 11.28 -11.99
CA PRO A 933 -17.57 10.22 -11.94
C PRO A 933 -18.54 10.44 -10.77
N ALA A 934 -19.81 10.07 -10.96
CA ALA A 934 -20.81 10.19 -9.91
C ALA A 934 -20.63 9.09 -8.84
N ARG A 935 -20.95 9.43 -7.58
CA ARG A 935 -21.01 8.47 -6.46
C ARG A 935 -21.84 7.22 -6.79
N PRO A 936 -21.47 6.04 -6.25
CA PRO A 936 -22.24 4.81 -6.41
C PRO A 936 -23.74 5.00 -6.07
N PRO A 937 -24.69 4.58 -6.93
CA PRO A 937 -26.12 4.94 -6.81
C PRO A 937 -26.80 4.52 -5.50
N TRP A 938 -26.24 3.54 -4.79
CA TRP A 938 -26.74 3.01 -3.52
C TRP A 938 -26.44 3.91 -2.30
N MET A 939 -25.50 4.86 -2.40
CA MET A 939 -25.17 5.81 -1.31
C MET A 939 -26.30 6.79 -0.94
N ARG A 940 -27.31 6.96 -1.81
CA ARG A 940 -28.48 7.86 -1.59
C ARG A 940 -29.38 7.49 -0.39
N GLY A 941 -29.11 6.38 0.29
CA GLY A 941 -29.76 6.02 1.56
C GLY A 941 -29.13 6.68 2.80
N ILE A 942 -27.90 7.18 2.68
CA ILE A 942 -27.12 7.79 3.77
C ILE A 942 -26.55 9.18 3.44
N MET A 943 -26.58 9.59 2.16
CA MET A 943 -26.14 10.89 1.65
C MET A 943 -27.30 11.68 1.01
N PRO A 944 -27.39 13.03 1.16
CA PRO A 944 -28.49 13.88 0.66
C PRO A 944 -28.77 13.88 -0.86
#